data_AF-A0A8J3M9N9-F1
#
_entry.id   AF-A0A8J3M9N9-F1
#
_cell.length_a   1.000
_cell.length_b   1.000
_cell.length_c   1.000
_cell.angle_alpha   90.00
_cell.angle_beta   90.00
_cell.angle_gamma   90.00
#
_symmetry.space_group_name_H-M   'P 1'
#
loop_
_entity.id
_entity.type
_entity.pdbx_description
1 polymer ?
#
loop_
_entity_poly.entity_id
_entity_poly.type
_entity_poly.pdbx_seq_one_letter_code
_entity_poly.pdbx_strand_id
1 'polypeptide(L)'
;MPRAEQSSTSTAQETRSDAGWLACAPAATRQNFLDGLSEETLCALPYLFEFWALPHQLPPEGRWRTWVILGGRGAGKTRAGAEWVRRQVEGAKPLDRGTASRVALVGETYDQVRDVMVQGDSGIIEISPADRRPVWKTSERKLVWPNGAEAQAFSSHDPDGLRGPQFDAAWADELGCAAVDKGTNEPNKFVDPKSSESQLPKHSNGQPDELIQRQYLRAMLGYWAEAAHNPVSELYGAPMIDLGNAYVWTWDTRPYPAFPNNRDLWSDGANHRLGHWLNGRAGARTLASVVEEICARSDLGAIDTSRLDGIVRGYTVEEVSSGRAALQPLMLRFGFDAVERDGVLQFQMRDGPAAVEIPAERLAENTEIDGLVERLRGAEAEVTGRVRVRFVEAGSDHGIAAEEAVLADEATHAVASKELTMALTRAEGRQVAERWLSEARVSRDTARFALPPSLLTLGAGDVVTMEDSPGVVYRIDRIEQADMQMVEAVRIEPAVYQPSDMAEDAPVGAAFAAPTPVLPLFLDLPLMRGDEVTHVPHLAVTAQPWPGSVAVYASASDDSYALNTLVDRRSVIGQTETALGAARAGLWDEGSALQVRLIAGALEARSAEAVLNGANLMAIGDGSPGNWELFQFRDAVMIGPQTWWLSGRLRGQLGTDALMPESWPAGSWVVLLDGTAPQIDLASAERRIARHYRIGPARRGVEDPSYRHFAEAFDGNGLRPYAPVHLRLSGVLGEDLGLGWVRRTRIDGDSWDLPEVPLGEEAELYQVRVRRGTELLREATVGGSGWTYGAADQMADGTLAGDLIEVAQVSGRYGPGPFRAVAIPA
;
A
#
# COMPACT_ATOMS: atom_id res chain seq x y z
N MET A 1 28.63 -28.86 3.42
CA MET A 1 28.73 -27.59 2.67
C MET A 1 28.32 -26.48 3.61
N PRO A 2 29.14 -25.44 3.85
CA PRO A 2 28.75 -24.33 4.71
C PRO A 2 27.67 -23.49 4.02
N ARG A 3 26.68 -23.03 4.79
CA ARG A 3 25.66 -22.08 4.36
C ARG A 3 26.34 -20.79 3.92
N ALA A 4 26.16 -20.40 2.65
CA ALA A 4 26.43 -19.04 2.22
C ALA A 4 25.47 -18.11 2.97
N GLU A 5 26.02 -17.18 3.75
CA GLU A 5 25.24 -16.08 4.31
C GLU A 5 24.61 -15.30 3.16
N GLN A 6 23.28 -15.29 3.09
CA GLN A 6 22.55 -14.38 2.22
C GLN A 6 22.66 -12.99 2.84
N SER A 7 23.64 -12.20 2.39
CA SER A 7 23.66 -10.77 2.65
C SER A 7 22.45 -10.14 1.96
N SER A 8 21.62 -9.44 2.74
CA SER A 8 20.55 -8.57 2.25
C SER A 8 21.03 -7.67 1.12
N THR A 9 20.23 -7.51 0.05
CA THR A 9 20.45 -6.51 -1.03
C THR A 9 19.97 -5.11 -0.66
N SER A 10 19.33 -4.95 0.51
CA SER A 10 19.04 -3.63 1.08
C SER A 10 20.31 -3.11 1.76
N THR A 11 20.84 -2.01 1.25
CA THR A 11 21.97 -1.27 1.82
C THR A 11 21.69 -0.88 3.26
N ALA A 12 22.63 -1.16 4.16
CA ALA A 12 22.64 -0.56 5.49
C ALA A 12 22.66 0.98 5.36
N GLN A 13 22.01 1.69 6.28
CA GLN A 13 22.11 3.14 6.38
C GLN A 13 23.52 3.56 6.84
N GLU A 14 24.49 3.51 5.94
CA GLU A 14 25.78 4.17 6.09
C GLU A 14 25.93 5.23 4.99
N THR A 15 25.38 6.41 5.24
CA THR A 15 25.40 7.58 4.33
C THR A 15 26.63 8.46 4.57
N ARG A 16 27.81 7.88 4.82
CA ARG A 16 29.05 8.67 4.96
C ARG A 16 30.15 8.03 4.13
N SER A 17 30.83 8.83 3.31
CA SER A 17 32.11 8.45 2.71
C SER A 17 33.17 8.28 3.79
N ASP A 18 34.30 7.63 3.48
CA ASP A 18 35.42 7.50 4.41
C ASP A 18 35.92 8.87 4.88
N ALA A 19 35.95 9.86 3.98
CA ALA A 19 36.22 11.25 4.31
C ALA A 19 35.16 11.84 5.28
N GLY A 20 33.87 11.57 5.07
CA GLY A 20 32.79 12.00 5.94
C GLY A 20 32.82 11.36 7.32
N TRP A 21 33.21 10.09 7.41
CA TRP A 21 33.48 9.40 8.67
C TRP A 21 34.67 10.03 9.38
N LEU A 22 35.80 10.21 8.68
CA LEU A 22 37.02 10.79 9.24
C LEU A 22 36.79 12.22 9.74
N ALA A 23 36.01 13.02 9.02
CA ALA A 23 35.64 14.38 9.43
C ALA A 23 34.89 14.40 10.77
N CYS A 24 34.07 13.38 11.03
CA CYS A 24 33.32 13.22 12.27
C CYS A 24 34.12 12.55 13.40
N ALA A 25 35.29 11.98 13.12
CA ALA A 25 36.14 11.37 14.12
C ALA A 25 36.78 12.43 15.05
N PRO A 26 37.18 12.07 16.29
CA PRO A 26 37.90 12.96 17.20
C PRO A 26 39.17 13.56 16.55
N ALA A 27 39.56 14.76 16.96
CA ALA A 27 40.72 15.47 16.40
C ALA A 27 42.02 14.63 16.45
N ALA A 28 42.22 13.86 17.52
CA ALA A 28 43.36 12.95 17.65
C ALA A 28 43.35 11.83 16.58
N THR A 29 42.18 11.27 16.26
CA THR A 29 42.03 10.24 15.22
C THR A 29 42.33 10.81 13.84
N ARG A 30 41.85 12.03 13.55
CA ARG A 30 42.15 12.72 12.28
C ARG A 30 43.64 13.01 12.14
N GLN A 31 44.26 13.51 13.20
CA GLN A 31 45.70 13.83 13.19
C GLN A 31 46.54 12.57 13.01
N ASN A 32 46.24 11.50 13.77
CA ASN A 32 46.95 10.22 13.63
C ASN A 32 46.81 9.61 12.23
N PHE A 33 45.64 9.75 11.60
CA PHE A 33 45.43 9.30 10.23
C PHE A 33 46.30 10.10 9.25
N LEU A 34 46.27 11.44 9.33
CA LEU A 34 47.06 12.31 8.44
C LEU A 34 48.57 12.13 8.64
N ASP A 35 49.04 12.02 9.88
CA ASP A 35 50.45 11.81 10.22
C ASP A 35 50.96 10.41 9.80
N GLY A 36 50.04 9.46 9.61
CA GLY A 36 50.34 8.11 9.14
C GLY A 36 50.49 7.98 7.62
N LEU A 37 50.14 9.02 6.85
CA LEU A 37 50.26 9.02 5.40
C LEU A 37 51.63 9.60 4.97
N SER A 38 52.21 9.04 3.91
CA SER A 38 53.40 9.64 3.29
C SER A 38 53.04 10.97 2.62
N GLU A 39 54.03 11.83 2.38
CA GLU A 39 53.83 13.12 1.69
C GLU A 39 53.21 12.91 0.30
N GLU A 40 53.64 11.87 -0.42
CA GLU A 40 53.07 11.51 -1.72
C GLU A 40 51.60 11.08 -1.60
N THR A 41 51.27 10.34 -0.54
CA THR A 41 49.90 9.88 -0.29
C THR A 41 48.98 11.03 0.10
N LEU A 42 49.48 11.99 0.89
CA LEU A 42 48.77 13.23 1.23
C LEU A 42 48.50 14.08 -0.01
N CYS A 43 49.46 14.20 -0.92
CA CYS A 43 49.27 14.91 -2.20
C CYS A 43 48.27 14.19 -3.13
N ALA A 44 48.23 12.86 -3.10
CA ALA A 44 47.30 12.07 -3.90
C ALA A 44 45.87 12.07 -3.31
N LEU A 45 45.72 12.23 -2.00
CA LEU A 45 44.46 12.06 -1.27
C LEU A 45 43.28 12.83 -1.88
N PRO A 46 43.38 14.11 -2.31
CA PRO A 46 42.25 14.83 -2.94
C PRO A 46 41.76 14.22 -4.26
N TYR A 47 42.56 13.36 -4.89
CA TYR A 47 42.30 12.73 -6.19
C TYR A 47 41.96 11.24 -6.09
N LEU A 48 41.98 10.67 -4.88
CA LEU A 48 41.54 9.30 -4.59
C LEU A 48 40.03 9.29 -4.38
N PHE A 49 39.28 9.25 -5.48
CA PHE A 49 37.83 9.43 -5.44
C PHE A 49 37.13 8.43 -4.51
N GLU A 50 37.62 7.19 -4.40
CA GLU A 50 37.08 6.15 -3.53
C GLU A 50 37.00 6.57 -2.06
N PHE A 51 37.92 7.42 -1.60
CA PHE A 51 37.94 7.94 -0.24
C PHE A 51 36.87 9.02 0.00
N TRP A 52 36.54 9.79 -1.03
CA TRP A 52 35.60 10.92 -0.95
C TRP A 52 34.18 10.55 -1.38
N ALA A 53 34.05 9.55 -2.23
CA ALA A 53 32.81 9.14 -2.85
C ALA A 53 31.83 8.55 -1.84
N LEU A 54 30.55 8.84 -2.03
CA LEU A 54 29.48 8.08 -1.40
C LEU A 54 29.38 6.70 -2.07
N PRO A 55 28.89 5.67 -1.36
CA PRO A 55 28.79 4.33 -1.93
C PRO A 55 28.07 4.25 -3.29
N HIS A 56 27.03 5.08 -3.51
CA HIS A 56 26.30 5.11 -4.80
C HIS A 56 27.07 5.78 -5.95
N GLN A 57 28.14 6.51 -5.64
CA GLN A 57 29.01 7.19 -6.61
C GLN A 57 30.20 6.32 -7.05
N LEU A 58 30.34 5.11 -6.50
CA LEU A 58 31.35 4.15 -6.94
C LEU A 58 30.71 3.02 -7.75
N PRO A 59 31.36 2.57 -8.83
CA PRO A 59 30.92 1.35 -9.50
C PRO A 59 31.14 0.14 -8.57
N PRO A 60 30.26 -0.87 -8.64
CA PRO A 60 30.37 -2.07 -7.79
C PRO A 60 31.65 -2.88 -8.07
N GLU A 61 32.05 -3.70 -7.10
CA GLU A 61 33.18 -4.62 -7.28
C GLU A 61 32.83 -5.81 -8.21
N GLY A 62 33.86 -6.40 -8.83
CA GLY A 62 33.71 -7.58 -9.68
C GLY A 62 33.24 -7.29 -11.11
N ARG A 63 32.74 -8.32 -11.80
CA ARG A 63 32.18 -8.19 -13.16
C ARG A 63 30.74 -7.71 -13.06
N TRP A 64 30.54 -6.42 -13.26
CA TRP A 64 29.23 -5.84 -13.46
C TRP A 64 29.05 -5.48 -14.94
N ARG A 65 27.82 -5.61 -15.43
CA ARG A 65 27.44 -5.14 -16.77
C ARG A 65 26.87 -3.72 -16.73
N THR A 66 26.40 -3.27 -15.56
CA THR A 66 25.77 -1.96 -15.38
C THR A 66 26.03 -1.40 -14.01
N TRP A 67 26.25 -0.08 -13.97
CA TRP A 67 26.29 0.73 -12.77
C TRP A 67 25.29 1.87 -12.91
N VAL A 68 24.29 1.93 -12.01
CA VAL A 68 23.25 2.97 -12.00
C VAL A 68 23.47 3.87 -10.79
N ILE A 69 23.61 5.18 -11.03
CA ILE A 69 23.77 6.19 -9.98
C ILE A 69 22.40 6.79 -9.65
N LEU A 70 21.77 6.33 -8.56
CA LEU A 70 20.50 6.88 -8.10
C LEU A 70 20.73 8.18 -7.32
N GLY A 71 20.33 9.34 -7.87
CA GLY A 71 20.45 10.60 -7.14
C GLY A 71 19.92 11.86 -7.84
N GLY A 72 19.33 12.77 -7.04
CA GLY A 72 18.78 14.07 -7.48
C GLY A 72 19.83 15.15 -7.78
N ARG A 73 19.41 16.43 -7.81
CA ARG A 73 20.37 17.55 -7.87
C ARG A 73 21.30 17.50 -6.66
N GLY A 74 22.60 17.72 -6.87
CA GLY A 74 23.61 17.66 -5.81
C GLY A 74 24.13 16.25 -5.47
N ALA A 75 23.63 15.18 -6.09
CA ALA A 75 24.11 13.81 -5.85
C ALA A 75 25.52 13.51 -6.40
N GLY A 76 26.17 14.47 -7.07
CA GLY A 76 27.52 14.34 -7.63
C GLY A 76 27.62 13.52 -8.92
N LYS A 77 26.55 13.47 -9.73
CA LYS A 77 26.50 12.71 -11.00
C LYS A 77 27.65 13.07 -11.96
N THR A 78 27.86 14.37 -12.19
CA THR A 78 28.92 14.87 -13.07
C THR A 78 30.31 14.48 -12.56
N ARG A 79 30.55 14.57 -11.24
CA ARG A 79 31.82 14.13 -10.63
C ARG A 79 32.03 12.63 -10.82
N ALA A 80 31.02 11.81 -10.55
CA ALA A 80 31.11 10.36 -10.72
C ALA A 80 31.36 9.96 -12.19
N GLY A 81 30.72 10.62 -13.15
CA GLY A 81 30.96 10.42 -14.59
C GLY A 81 32.38 10.80 -15.01
N ALA A 82 32.88 11.95 -14.56
CA ALA A 82 34.23 12.40 -14.86
C ALA A 82 35.30 11.47 -14.23
N GLU A 83 35.09 11.01 -12.99
CA GLU A 83 35.99 10.05 -12.32
C GLU A 83 35.94 8.67 -12.98
N TRP A 84 34.78 8.25 -13.50
CA TRP A 84 34.69 7.05 -14.31
C TRP A 84 35.52 7.17 -15.58
N VAL A 85 35.41 8.29 -16.32
CA VAL A 85 36.24 8.51 -17.52
C VAL A 85 37.72 8.46 -17.16
N ARG A 86 38.14 9.14 -16.08
CA ARG A 86 39.53 9.08 -15.58
C ARG A 86 39.96 7.65 -15.28
N ARG A 87 39.15 6.88 -14.55
CA ARG A 87 39.42 5.46 -14.25
C ARG A 87 39.54 4.59 -15.50
N GLN A 88 38.80 4.89 -16.57
CA GLN A 88 38.91 4.16 -17.84
C GLN A 88 40.21 4.49 -18.58
N VAL A 89 40.66 5.74 -18.57
CA VAL A 89 41.79 6.19 -19.41
C VAL A 89 43.14 6.25 -18.69
N GLU A 90 43.15 6.40 -17.36
CA GLU A 90 44.36 6.50 -16.54
C GLU A 90 44.84 5.12 -16.06
N GLY A 91 46.15 4.86 -16.15
CA GLY A 91 46.79 3.70 -15.53
C GLY A 91 47.38 4.00 -14.14
N ALA A 92 48.10 3.02 -13.57
CA ALA A 92 48.68 3.15 -12.22
C ALA A 92 49.63 4.37 -12.10
N LYS A 93 50.45 4.62 -13.12
CA LYS A 93 51.33 5.81 -13.22
C LYS A 93 50.82 6.80 -14.28
N PRO A 94 51.30 8.06 -14.28
CA PRO A 94 50.76 9.11 -15.15
C PRO A 94 50.84 8.86 -16.66
N LEU A 95 51.78 8.03 -17.11
CA LEU A 95 51.95 7.68 -18.53
C LEU A 95 51.46 6.26 -18.86
N ASP A 96 50.96 5.52 -17.86
CA ASP A 96 50.44 4.18 -18.08
C ASP A 96 49.09 4.26 -18.79
N ARG A 97 48.85 3.32 -19.71
CA ARG A 97 47.59 3.24 -20.45
C ARG A 97 46.48 2.66 -19.56
N GLY A 98 45.29 3.23 -19.65
CA GLY A 98 44.07 2.68 -19.07
C GLY A 98 43.44 1.57 -19.93
N THR A 99 42.22 1.16 -19.53
CA THR A 99 41.39 0.17 -20.25
C THR A 99 40.74 0.73 -21.52
N ALA A 100 40.53 2.04 -21.58
CA ALA A 100 40.05 2.76 -22.77
C ALA A 100 41.10 3.80 -23.21
N SER A 101 41.16 4.06 -24.51
CA SER A 101 42.09 5.04 -25.10
C SER A 101 41.37 6.16 -25.86
N ARG A 102 40.15 5.90 -26.34
CA ARG A 102 39.32 6.85 -27.08
C ARG A 102 37.92 6.89 -26.46
N VAL A 103 37.48 8.07 -26.04
CA VAL A 103 36.20 8.26 -25.34
C VAL A 103 35.32 9.24 -26.11
N ALA A 104 34.04 8.95 -26.28
CA ALA A 104 33.07 9.93 -26.77
C ALA A 104 32.41 10.65 -25.58
N LEU A 105 32.40 11.99 -25.59
CA LEU A 105 31.65 12.82 -24.64
C LEU A 105 30.47 13.44 -25.39
N VAL A 106 29.26 12.98 -25.10
CA VAL A 106 28.04 13.37 -25.83
C VAL A 106 27.15 14.18 -24.91
N GLY A 107 26.78 15.39 -25.34
CA GLY A 107 25.84 16.26 -24.64
C GLY A 107 24.92 16.97 -25.63
N GLU A 108 24.02 17.82 -25.12
CA GLU A 108 23.05 18.54 -25.96
C GLU A 108 23.77 19.39 -27.02
N THR A 109 24.79 20.15 -26.60
CA THR A 109 25.63 20.98 -27.45
C THR A 109 27.11 20.77 -27.15
N TYR A 110 27.98 21.08 -28.12
CA TYR A 110 29.43 21.07 -27.90
C TYR A 110 29.86 21.96 -26.73
N ASP A 111 29.22 23.12 -26.56
CA ASP A 111 29.50 24.04 -25.47
C ASP A 111 29.09 23.44 -24.12
N GLN A 112 27.96 22.74 -24.02
CA GLN A 112 27.59 22.05 -22.79
C GLN A 112 28.56 20.91 -22.44
N VAL A 113 29.02 20.13 -23.42
CA VAL A 113 30.05 19.10 -23.17
C VAL A 113 31.32 19.76 -22.61
N ARG A 114 31.75 20.87 -23.21
CA ARG A 114 32.91 21.62 -22.71
C ARG A 114 32.67 22.16 -21.30
N ASP A 115 31.58 22.90 -21.09
CA ASP A 115 31.35 23.69 -19.88
C ASP A 115 30.94 22.82 -18.68
N VAL A 116 30.36 21.64 -18.92
CA VAL A 116 29.91 20.72 -17.85
C VAL A 116 30.86 19.55 -17.67
N MET A 117 31.16 18.80 -18.74
CA MET A 117 31.91 17.54 -18.64
C MET A 117 33.42 17.76 -18.61
N VAL A 118 33.93 18.80 -19.29
CA VAL A 118 35.38 19.04 -19.42
C VAL A 118 35.89 20.08 -18.43
N GLN A 119 35.28 21.27 -18.42
CA GLN A 119 35.77 22.48 -17.72
C GLN A 119 34.91 22.89 -16.52
N GLY A 120 33.78 22.23 -16.28
CA GLY A 120 32.92 22.56 -15.14
C GLY A 120 33.60 22.27 -13.80
N ASP A 121 32.99 22.71 -12.70
CA ASP A 121 33.51 22.53 -11.33
C ASP A 121 33.76 21.06 -10.94
N SER A 122 33.10 20.13 -11.64
CA SER A 122 33.30 18.68 -11.51
C SER A 122 33.76 18.03 -12.82
N GLY A 123 34.18 18.83 -13.79
CA GLY A 123 34.62 18.40 -15.11
C GLY A 123 36.02 17.79 -15.08
N ILE A 124 36.31 16.97 -16.09
CA ILE A 124 37.51 16.12 -16.14
C ILE A 124 38.82 16.90 -15.86
N ILE A 125 38.97 18.12 -16.37
CA ILE A 125 40.20 18.91 -16.17
C ILE A 125 40.37 19.32 -14.71
N GLU A 126 39.30 19.81 -14.08
CA GLU A 126 39.35 20.34 -12.72
C GLU A 126 39.68 19.24 -11.71
N ILE A 127 39.12 18.05 -11.95
CA ILE A 127 39.27 16.91 -11.05
C ILE A 127 40.56 16.11 -11.26
N SER A 128 41.31 16.40 -12.32
CA SER A 128 42.54 15.67 -12.64
C SER A 128 43.77 16.23 -11.90
N PRO A 129 44.63 15.37 -11.33
CA PRO A 129 45.88 15.79 -10.71
C PRO A 129 46.84 16.39 -11.75
N ALA A 130 47.75 17.26 -11.31
CA ALA A 130 48.60 18.04 -12.22
C ALA A 130 49.46 17.17 -13.17
N ASP A 131 49.85 15.97 -12.75
CA ASP A 131 50.66 15.02 -13.52
C ASP A 131 49.86 14.22 -14.56
N ARG A 132 48.54 14.12 -14.41
CA ARG A 132 47.61 13.41 -15.32
C ARG A 132 46.64 14.34 -16.05
N ARG A 133 46.68 15.65 -15.76
CA ARG A 133 45.74 16.64 -16.26
C ARG A 133 45.73 16.67 -17.80
N PRO A 134 44.57 16.41 -18.44
CA PRO A 134 44.48 16.46 -19.87
C PRO A 134 44.38 17.90 -20.40
N VAL A 135 44.71 18.07 -21.69
CA VAL A 135 44.66 19.35 -22.40
C VAL A 135 43.48 19.36 -23.36
N TRP A 136 42.60 20.36 -23.20
CA TRP A 136 41.50 20.60 -24.15
C TRP A 136 42.02 21.29 -25.41
N LYS A 137 41.77 20.69 -26.56
CA LYS A 137 42.07 21.24 -27.89
C LYS A 137 40.78 21.73 -28.55
N THR A 138 40.51 23.03 -28.43
CA THR A 138 39.27 23.65 -28.90
C THR A 138 38.99 23.42 -30.39
N SER A 139 39.99 23.53 -31.26
CA SER A 139 39.83 23.34 -32.71
C SER A 139 39.54 21.90 -33.11
N GLU A 140 40.00 20.93 -32.31
CA GLU A 140 39.78 19.49 -32.53
C GLU A 140 38.55 18.98 -31.74
N ARG A 141 37.95 19.83 -30.88
CA ARG A 141 36.88 19.47 -29.94
C ARG A 141 37.22 18.21 -29.12
N LYS A 142 38.46 18.13 -28.66
CA LYS A 142 39.04 16.92 -28.10
C LYS A 142 39.88 17.22 -26.87
N LEU A 143 39.77 16.35 -25.87
CA LEU A 143 40.58 16.33 -24.66
C LEU A 143 41.68 15.27 -24.81
N VAL A 144 42.94 15.59 -24.47
CA VAL A 144 44.08 14.67 -24.65
C VAL A 144 44.88 14.53 -23.35
N TRP A 145 45.06 13.30 -22.88
CA TRP A 145 45.83 12.97 -21.68
C TRP A 145 47.34 12.83 -21.96
N PRO A 146 48.21 12.99 -20.95
CA PRO A 146 49.65 12.77 -21.08
C PRO A 146 50.04 11.37 -21.57
N ASN A 147 49.23 10.35 -21.25
CA ASN A 147 49.43 8.96 -21.70
C ASN A 147 48.96 8.68 -23.14
N GLY A 148 48.42 9.70 -23.83
CA GLY A 148 47.94 9.62 -25.21
C GLY A 148 46.48 9.20 -25.37
N ALA A 149 45.73 8.97 -24.28
CA ALA A 149 44.28 8.78 -24.38
C ALA A 149 43.59 10.08 -24.82
N GLU A 150 42.46 9.95 -25.50
CA GLU A 150 41.68 11.08 -26.02
C GLU A 150 40.18 10.94 -25.74
N ALA A 151 39.52 12.07 -25.47
CA ALA A 151 38.07 12.14 -25.37
C ALA A 151 37.52 13.21 -26.32
N GLN A 152 36.71 12.81 -27.30
CA GLN A 152 36.15 13.71 -28.30
C GLN A 152 34.73 14.13 -27.92
N ALA A 153 34.44 15.43 -28.04
CA ALA A 153 33.11 15.97 -27.79
C ALA A 153 32.22 15.83 -29.02
N PHE A 154 30.95 15.46 -28.78
CA PHE A 154 29.89 15.35 -29.77
C PHE A 154 28.63 16.05 -29.27
N SER A 155 27.84 16.57 -30.22
CA SER A 155 26.61 17.29 -29.96
C SER A 155 25.42 16.47 -30.43
N SER A 156 24.38 16.32 -29.62
CA SER A 156 23.16 15.61 -30.03
C SER A 156 22.42 16.32 -31.18
N HIS A 157 22.63 17.64 -31.36
CA HIS A 157 22.16 18.40 -32.52
C HIS A 157 22.81 18.02 -33.87
N ASP A 158 23.95 17.30 -33.85
CA ASP A 158 24.69 16.87 -35.03
C ASP A 158 24.96 15.35 -34.94
N PRO A 159 23.90 14.52 -35.06
CA PRO A 159 24.00 13.08 -34.83
C PRO A 159 24.88 12.38 -35.87
N ASP A 160 24.97 12.90 -37.10
CA ASP A 160 25.86 12.36 -38.14
C ASP A 160 27.34 12.54 -37.78
N GLY A 161 27.69 13.51 -36.92
CA GLY A 161 29.05 13.72 -36.42
C GLY A 161 29.63 12.54 -35.63
N LEU A 162 28.78 11.65 -35.10
CA LEU A 162 29.21 10.40 -34.44
C LEU A 162 29.64 9.31 -35.43
N ARG A 163 29.34 9.45 -36.73
CA ARG A 163 29.72 8.47 -37.76
C ARG A 163 31.16 8.69 -38.23
N GLY A 164 31.99 7.65 -38.14
CA GLY A 164 33.38 7.66 -38.60
C GLY A 164 34.43 7.64 -37.49
N PRO A 165 34.31 8.46 -36.42
CA PRO A 165 35.15 8.34 -35.24
C PRO A 165 34.99 6.97 -34.55
N GLN A 166 36.11 6.41 -34.11
CA GLN A 166 36.13 5.15 -33.35
C GLN A 166 36.46 5.45 -31.89
N PHE A 167 35.64 4.97 -30.97
CA PHE A 167 35.84 5.11 -29.53
C PHE A 167 35.64 3.77 -28.81
N ASP A 168 36.33 3.62 -27.68
CA ASP A 168 36.34 2.43 -26.83
C ASP A 168 35.32 2.57 -25.67
N ALA A 169 34.93 3.81 -25.34
CA ALA A 169 33.96 4.14 -24.30
C ALA A 169 33.17 5.41 -24.69
N ALA A 170 32.00 5.62 -24.08
CA ALA A 170 31.22 6.84 -24.24
C ALA A 170 30.60 7.28 -22.91
N TRP A 171 30.51 8.59 -22.70
CA TRP A 171 29.64 9.22 -21.71
C TRP A 171 28.58 9.99 -22.48
N ALA A 172 27.33 9.52 -22.43
CA ALA A 172 26.18 10.11 -23.10
C ALA A 172 24.99 10.27 -22.13
N ASP A 173 23.99 11.03 -22.58
CA ASP A 173 22.75 11.30 -21.85
C ASP A 173 21.64 10.28 -22.18
N GLU A 174 20.55 10.32 -21.43
CA GLU A 174 19.60 9.22 -21.25
C GLU A 174 18.69 8.89 -22.44
N LEU A 175 18.29 7.61 -22.55
CA LEU A 175 17.25 7.13 -23.47
C LEU A 175 15.88 7.25 -22.79
N GLY A 176 14.94 8.02 -23.31
CA GLY A 176 13.58 8.04 -22.75
C GLY A 176 12.69 9.11 -23.35
N CYS A 177 11.38 8.92 -23.22
CA CYS A 177 10.37 9.88 -23.63
C CYS A 177 9.23 9.91 -22.61
N ALA A 178 8.69 11.10 -22.36
CA ALA A 178 7.51 11.31 -21.53
C ALA A 178 6.25 10.67 -22.17
N ALA A 179 5.35 10.15 -21.33
CA ALA A 179 4.06 9.59 -21.76
C ALA A 179 2.99 10.69 -21.94
N VAL A 180 3.26 11.63 -22.83
CA VAL A 180 2.41 12.79 -23.15
C VAL A 180 2.33 12.95 -24.66
N ASP A 181 1.21 13.47 -25.17
CA ASP A 181 1.00 13.77 -26.59
C ASP A 181 2.24 14.40 -27.21
N LYS A 182 2.72 13.82 -28.31
CA LYS A 182 3.92 14.26 -29.03
C LYS A 182 5.18 14.37 -28.15
N GLY A 183 5.29 13.54 -27.10
CA GLY A 183 6.48 13.43 -26.25
C GLY A 183 7.77 13.28 -27.04
N THR A 184 7.71 12.59 -28.18
CA THR A 184 8.83 12.36 -29.09
C THR A 184 9.41 13.62 -29.73
N ASN A 185 8.66 14.74 -29.76
CA ASN A 185 9.14 15.98 -30.36
C ASN A 185 10.29 16.60 -29.55
N GLU A 186 10.26 16.42 -28.22
CA GLU A 186 11.32 16.84 -27.30
C GLU A 186 11.44 15.80 -26.17
N PRO A 187 12.07 14.64 -26.42
CA PRO A 187 12.05 13.49 -25.50
C PRO A 187 12.63 13.79 -24.10
N ASN A 188 13.48 14.81 -23.98
CA ASN A 188 14.07 15.25 -22.72
C ASN A 188 13.12 16.08 -21.83
N LYS A 189 11.99 16.57 -22.36
CA LYS A 189 11.03 17.37 -21.59
C LYS A 189 10.19 16.48 -20.69
N PHE A 190 10.02 16.90 -19.44
CA PHE A 190 9.14 16.26 -18.48
C PHE A 190 8.24 17.31 -17.81
N VAL A 191 7.02 16.89 -17.48
CA VAL A 191 6.04 17.73 -16.78
C VAL A 191 6.18 17.47 -15.29
N ASP A 192 6.66 18.47 -14.55
CA ASP A 192 6.74 18.46 -13.09
C ASP A 192 6.21 19.80 -12.56
N PRO A 193 5.01 19.83 -11.96
CA PRO A 193 4.43 21.07 -11.43
C PRO A 193 5.31 21.80 -10.40
N LYS A 194 6.29 21.11 -9.81
CA LYS A 194 7.22 21.68 -8.83
C LYS A 194 8.49 22.27 -9.45
N SER A 195 8.73 22.03 -10.74
CA SER A 195 9.95 22.46 -11.45
C SER A 195 9.68 23.72 -12.28
N SER A 196 10.56 24.72 -12.13
CA SER A 196 10.57 25.90 -13.01
C SER A 196 10.96 25.59 -14.46
N GLU A 197 11.50 24.40 -14.71
CA GLU A 197 11.91 23.91 -16.05
C GLU A 197 10.81 23.07 -16.72
N SER A 198 9.66 22.88 -16.06
CA SER A 198 8.54 22.08 -16.58
C SER A 198 7.89 22.74 -17.78
N GLN A 199 8.00 22.09 -18.94
CA GLN A 199 7.41 22.54 -20.20
C GLN A 199 6.86 21.33 -20.96
N LEU A 200 5.75 21.56 -21.66
CA LEU A 200 5.23 20.57 -22.61
C LEU A 200 6.17 20.47 -23.82
N PRO A 201 6.29 19.28 -24.43
CA PRO A 201 6.96 19.13 -25.72
C PRO A 201 6.34 20.05 -26.77
N LYS A 202 7.15 20.51 -27.74
CA LYS A 202 6.66 21.30 -28.89
C LYS A 202 5.40 20.72 -29.52
N HIS A 203 4.37 21.57 -29.63
CA HIS A 203 3.06 21.27 -30.23
C HIS A 203 2.21 20.21 -29.51
N SER A 204 2.63 19.75 -28.33
CA SER A 204 1.85 18.86 -27.47
C SER A 204 0.58 19.56 -26.98
N ASN A 205 -0.53 18.82 -26.93
CA ASN A 205 -1.76 19.27 -26.26
C ASN A 205 -1.78 18.94 -24.75
N GLY A 206 -0.73 18.30 -24.22
CA GLY A 206 -0.59 17.94 -22.80
C GLY A 206 -1.37 16.71 -22.34
N GLN A 207 -2.10 16.03 -23.24
CA GLN A 207 -2.83 14.82 -22.88
C GLN A 207 -1.88 13.64 -22.63
N PRO A 208 -2.20 12.72 -21.69
CA PRO A 208 -1.43 11.51 -21.51
C PRO A 208 -1.45 10.64 -22.77
N ASP A 209 -0.27 10.14 -23.16
CA ASP A 209 -0.13 9.23 -24.30
C ASP A 209 0.94 8.19 -23.98
N GLU A 210 0.49 6.98 -23.62
CA GLU A 210 1.39 5.85 -23.35
C GLU A 210 1.85 5.16 -24.66
N LEU A 211 1.08 5.30 -25.73
CA LEU A 211 1.41 4.71 -27.02
C LEU A 211 2.63 5.40 -27.61
N ILE A 212 2.68 6.74 -27.60
CA ILE A 212 3.81 7.49 -28.15
C ILE A 212 5.13 7.16 -27.43
N GLN A 213 5.09 6.99 -26.11
CA GLN A 213 6.26 6.55 -25.33
C GLN A 213 6.71 5.15 -25.78
N ARG A 214 5.77 4.21 -25.96
CA ARG A 214 6.09 2.87 -26.45
C ARG A 214 6.65 2.91 -27.88
N GLN A 215 6.07 3.72 -28.75
CA GLN A 215 6.50 3.87 -30.14
C GLN A 215 7.90 4.49 -30.22
N TYR A 216 8.22 5.47 -29.36
CA TYR A 216 9.58 5.98 -29.19
C TYR A 216 10.58 4.87 -28.86
N LEU A 217 10.28 4.08 -27.82
CA LEU A 217 11.17 2.99 -27.40
C LEU A 217 11.30 1.92 -28.48
N ARG A 218 10.20 1.56 -29.15
CA ARG A 218 10.21 0.62 -30.27
C ARG A 218 11.08 1.13 -31.42
N ALA A 219 10.95 2.40 -31.79
CA ALA A 219 11.73 3.01 -32.85
C ALA A 219 13.22 3.05 -32.49
N MET A 220 13.56 3.53 -31.29
CA MET A 220 14.94 3.64 -30.83
C MET A 220 15.62 2.28 -30.70
N LEU A 221 14.99 1.34 -30.00
CA LEU A 221 15.56 0.00 -29.80
C LEU A 221 15.59 -0.80 -31.11
N GLY A 222 14.56 -0.66 -31.96
CA GLY A 222 14.50 -1.30 -33.26
C GLY A 222 15.60 -0.80 -34.20
N TYR A 223 15.77 0.52 -34.30
CA TYR A 223 16.78 1.14 -35.16
C TYR A 223 18.19 0.63 -34.83
N TRP A 224 18.57 0.63 -33.55
CA TRP A 224 19.90 0.19 -33.11
C TRP A 224 20.07 -1.33 -33.02
N ALA A 225 19.00 -2.11 -33.14
CA ALA A 225 19.09 -3.57 -33.21
C ALA A 225 19.54 -4.05 -34.59
N GLU A 226 19.38 -3.22 -35.64
CA GLU A 226 19.84 -3.53 -36.98
C GLU A 226 21.35 -3.33 -37.11
N ALA A 227 22.06 -4.36 -37.55
CA ALA A 227 23.53 -4.34 -37.69
C ALA A 227 24.04 -3.24 -38.64
N ALA A 228 23.21 -2.77 -39.58
CA ALA A 228 23.55 -1.65 -40.47
C ALA A 228 23.66 -0.31 -39.72
N HIS A 229 22.92 -0.15 -38.62
CA HIS A 229 22.93 1.04 -37.78
C HIS A 229 23.80 0.87 -36.53
N ASN A 230 24.07 -0.37 -36.10
CA ASN A 230 24.94 -0.70 -34.98
C ASN A 230 26.03 -1.72 -35.40
N PRO A 231 27.02 -1.28 -36.20
CA PRO A 231 28.00 -2.18 -36.78
C PRO A 231 28.93 -2.76 -35.70
N VAL A 232 29.52 -3.92 -35.99
CA VAL A 232 30.54 -4.53 -35.15
C VAL A 232 31.88 -3.83 -35.39
N SER A 233 32.50 -3.36 -34.32
CA SER A 233 33.84 -2.76 -34.38
C SER A 233 34.89 -3.80 -34.72
N GLU A 234 35.72 -3.52 -35.73
CA GLU A 234 36.85 -4.38 -36.12
C GLU A 234 37.96 -4.47 -35.05
N LEU A 235 37.97 -3.54 -34.09
CA LEU A 235 39.03 -3.46 -33.06
C LEU A 235 38.77 -4.33 -31.84
N TYR A 236 37.51 -4.47 -31.43
CA TYR A 236 37.12 -5.20 -30.22
C TYR A 236 36.05 -6.28 -30.48
N GLY A 237 35.57 -6.42 -31.71
CA GLY A 237 34.72 -7.53 -32.14
C GLY A 237 33.30 -7.54 -31.56
N ALA A 238 32.77 -6.39 -31.11
CA ALA A 238 31.41 -6.26 -30.58
C ALA A 238 30.66 -5.08 -31.24
N PRO A 239 29.31 -5.03 -31.18
CA PRO A 239 28.51 -3.89 -31.65
C PRO A 239 28.91 -2.57 -30.96
N MET A 240 28.80 -1.45 -31.68
CA MET A 240 29.13 -0.12 -31.16
C MET A 240 28.24 0.33 -29.98
N ILE A 241 26.97 -0.07 -29.98
CA ILE A 241 26.01 0.18 -28.89
C ILE A 241 25.60 -1.16 -28.29
N ASP A 242 25.84 -1.33 -26.99
CA ASP A 242 25.38 -2.49 -26.25
C ASP A 242 23.94 -2.27 -25.76
N LEU A 243 22.96 -2.66 -26.59
CA LEU A 243 21.55 -2.59 -26.24
C LEU A 243 21.18 -3.51 -25.06
N GLY A 244 21.98 -4.53 -24.76
CA GLY A 244 21.79 -5.36 -23.58
C GLY A 244 22.00 -4.59 -22.27
N ASN A 245 22.61 -3.41 -22.34
CA ASN A 245 22.87 -2.49 -21.24
C ASN A 245 22.34 -1.07 -21.52
N ALA A 246 21.35 -0.92 -22.42
CA ALA A 246 20.65 0.34 -22.63
C ALA A 246 19.45 0.43 -21.68
N TYR A 247 19.48 1.41 -20.78
CA TYR A 247 18.43 1.61 -19.78
C TYR A 247 17.58 2.82 -20.12
N VAL A 248 16.27 2.65 -20.00
CA VAL A 248 15.32 3.74 -20.21
C VAL A 248 15.30 4.62 -18.97
N TRP A 249 15.38 5.94 -19.17
CA TRP A 249 15.22 6.95 -18.14
C TRP A 249 13.98 6.67 -17.30
N THR A 250 14.11 6.84 -15.98
CA THR A 250 13.05 6.56 -14.99
C THR A 250 12.49 5.13 -15.02
N TRP A 251 13.23 4.17 -15.57
CA TRP A 251 13.04 2.77 -15.20
C TRP A 251 13.62 2.56 -13.79
N ASP A 252 12.75 2.30 -12.82
CA ASP A 252 13.16 1.99 -11.45
C ASP A 252 12.38 0.81 -10.85
N THR A 253 12.87 0.31 -9.72
CA THR A 253 12.38 -0.92 -9.08
C THR A 253 11.15 -0.70 -8.18
N ARG A 254 10.55 0.49 -8.15
CA ARG A 254 9.38 0.73 -7.29
C ARG A 254 8.20 -0.14 -7.76
N PRO A 255 7.54 -0.87 -6.86
CA PRO A 255 6.49 -1.80 -7.26
C PRO A 255 5.25 -1.05 -7.74
N TYR A 256 4.68 -1.46 -8.86
CA TYR A 256 3.35 -1.03 -9.31
C TYR A 256 2.27 -1.95 -8.70
N PRO A 257 1.11 -1.44 -8.24
CA PRO A 257 0.64 -0.06 -8.32
C PRO A 257 1.04 0.82 -7.12
N ALA A 258 1.81 0.28 -6.16
CA ALA A 258 2.20 1.04 -4.98
C ALA A 258 2.83 2.38 -5.37
N PHE A 259 3.82 2.41 -6.27
CA PHE A 259 4.15 3.60 -7.04
C PHE A 259 3.29 3.61 -8.31
N PRO A 260 2.55 4.70 -8.59
CA PRO A 260 2.66 6.04 -8.01
C PRO A 260 1.76 6.38 -6.80
N ASN A 261 0.99 5.43 -6.27
CA ASN A 261 -0.11 5.71 -5.36
C ASN A 261 0.26 6.00 -3.89
N ASN A 262 1.35 5.44 -3.35
CA ASN A 262 1.75 5.64 -1.96
C ASN A 262 2.46 6.99 -1.78
N ARG A 263 1.66 8.05 -1.75
CA ARG A 263 2.11 9.44 -1.66
C ARG A 263 2.69 9.82 -0.30
N ASP A 264 2.44 9.01 0.73
CA ASP A 264 3.07 9.16 2.05
C ASP A 264 4.56 8.83 1.99
N LEU A 265 4.94 7.87 1.12
CA LEU A 265 6.33 7.46 0.92
C LEU A 265 7.01 8.23 -0.22
N TRP A 266 6.29 8.55 -1.30
CA TRP A 266 6.84 9.14 -2.51
C TRP A 266 6.17 10.47 -2.89
N SER A 267 6.97 11.53 -3.02
CA SER A 267 6.47 12.88 -3.33
C SER A 267 6.32 13.17 -4.84
N ASP A 268 6.83 12.28 -5.69
CA ASP A 268 6.88 12.39 -7.16
C ASP A 268 5.81 11.56 -7.88
N GLY A 269 4.91 10.87 -7.14
CA GLY A 269 3.86 10.04 -7.74
C GLY A 269 2.93 10.79 -8.71
N ALA A 270 2.70 12.09 -8.51
CA ALA A 270 1.90 12.91 -9.42
C ALA A 270 2.51 13.03 -10.83
N ASN A 271 3.83 12.90 -10.94
CA ASN A 271 4.55 13.08 -12.20
C ASN A 271 4.49 11.80 -13.06
N HIS A 272 4.13 10.65 -12.49
CA HIS A 272 4.03 9.38 -13.23
C HIS A 272 3.15 9.51 -14.48
N ARG A 273 1.97 10.13 -14.35
CA ARG A 273 0.95 10.27 -15.41
C ARG A 273 1.48 10.80 -16.74
N LEU A 274 2.33 11.83 -16.72
CA LEU A 274 2.87 12.47 -17.92
C LEU A 274 4.38 12.30 -18.08
N GLY A 275 5.04 11.69 -17.09
CA GLY A 275 6.49 11.53 -17.08
C GLY A 275 6.97 10.27 -17.77
N HIS A 276 8.27 10.04 -17.65
CA HIS A 276 9.01 8.97 -18.34
C HIS A 276 8.83 7.57 -17.71
N TRP A 277 8.27 7.48 -16.51
CA TRP A 277 8.23 6.22 -15.75
C TRP A 277 7.53 5.10 -16.51
N LEU A 278 8.12 3.90 -16.44
CA LEU A 278 7.63 2.70 -17.12
C LEU A 278 6.84 1.76 -16.19
N ASN A 279 6.87 1.99 -14.88
CA ASN A 279 6.19 1.17 -13.88
C ASN A 279 4.68 1.10 -14.19
N GLY A 280 4.16 -0.11 -14.37
CA GLY A 280 2.77 -0.36 -14.79
C GLY A 280 2.51 -0.27 -16.29
N ARG A 281 3.31 0.50 -17.05
CA ARG A 281 3.12 0.70 -18.50
C ARG A 281 3.83 -0.33 -19.37
N ALA A 282 5.02 -0.77 -18.95
CA ALA A 282 5.84 -1.71 -19.73
C ALA A 282 5.14 -3.05 -20.02
N GLY A 283 4.25 -3.49 -19.12
CA GLY A 283 3.47 -4.72 -19.27
C GLY A 283 2.21 -4.59 -20.12
N ALA A 284 1.79 -3.37 -20.48
CA ALA A 284 0.60 -3.17 -21.30
C ALA A 284 0.83 -3.65 -22.74
N ARG A 285 -0.24 -3.84 -23.52
CA ARG A 285 -0.17 -4.25 -24.93
C ARG A 285 -0.70 -3.19 -25.86
N THR A 286 -0.24 -3.16 -27.11
CA THR A 286 -0.88 -2.31 -28.13
C THR A 286 -2.23 -2.89 -28.53
N LEU A 287 -3.19 -2.03 -28.85
CA LEU A 287 -4.50 -2.41 -29.36
C LEU A 287 -4.36 -3.34 -30.58
N ALA A 288 -3.53 -2.96 -31.56
CA ALA A 288 -3.22 -3.77 -32.73
C ALA A 288 -2.84 -5.22 -32.36
N SER A 289 -1.92 -5.38 -31.40
CA SER A 289 -1.43 -6.71 -31.03
C SER A 289 -2.50 -7.57 -30.34
N VAL A 290 -3.45 -6.96 -29.62
CA VAL A 290 -4.57 -7.67 -28.99
C VAL A 290 -5.60 -8.09 -30.04
N VAL A 291 -5.89 -7.22 -31.01
CA VAL A 291 -6.78 -7.52 -32.14
C VAL A 291 -6.19 -8.64 -33.00
N GLU A 292 -4.90 -8.56 -33.35
CA GLU A 292 -4.17 -9.62 -34.06
C GLU A 292 -4.29 -10.97 -33.36
N GLU A 293 -4.14 -11.00 -32.03
CA GLU A 293 -4.25 -12.23 -31.26
C GLU A 293 -5.68 -12.81 -31.30
N ILE A 294 -6.71 -11.97 -31.20
CA ILE A 294 -8.11 -12.43 -31.28
C ILE A 294 -8.42 -12.98 -32.68
N CYS A 295 -7.95 -12.30 -33.74
CA CYS A 295 -8.09 -12.76 -35.12
C CYS A 295 -7.34 -14.06 -35.38
N ALA A 296 -6.10 -14.18 -34.89
CA ALA A 296 -5.30 -15.40 -35.02
C ALA A 296 -5.96 -16.59 -34.32
N ARG A 297 -6.52 -16.40 -33.11
CA ARG A 297 -7.31 -17.42 -32.40
C ARG A 297 -8.60 -17.82 -33.11
N SER A 298 -9.06 -16.99 -34.04
CA SER A 298 -10.25 -17.23 -34.88
C SER A 298 -9.87 -17.71 -36.29
N ASP A 299 -8.62 -18.13 -36.51
CA ASP A 299 -8.06 -18.56 -37.80
C ASP A 299 -8.16 -17.51 -38.93
N LEU A 300 -8.22 -16.21 -38.58
CA LEU A 300 -8.25 -15.12 -39.53
C LEU A 300 -6.87 -14.49 -39.70
N GLY A 301 -6.19 -14.81 -40.81
CA GLY A 301 -4.84 -14.31 -41.13
C GLY A 301 -4.79 -13.10 -42.05
N ALA A 302 -5.83 -12.87 -42.88
CA ALA A 302 -5.88 -11.74 -43.82
C ALA A 302 -6.43 -10.49 -43.13
N ILE A 303 -5.62 -9.88 -42.28
CA ILE A 303 -5.96 -8.69 -41.49
C ILE A 303 -4.93 -7.58 -41.68
N ASP A 304 -5.37 -6.34 -41.49
CA ASP A 304 -4.49 -5.17 -41.39
C ASP A 304 -4.86 -4.37 -40.14
N THR A 305 -3.91 -4.24 -39.22
CA THR A 305 -4.05 -3.51 -37.95
C THR A 305 -3.16 -2.28 -37.89
N SER A 306 -2.53 -1.88 -39.01
CA SER A 306 -1.53 -0.79 -39.03
C SER A 306 -2.11 0.58 -38.70
N ARG A 307 -3.45 0.72 -38.73
CA ARG A 307 -4.20 1.95 -38.45
C ARG A 307 -4.92 1.90 -37.08
N LEU A 308 -4.49 1.00 -36.19
CA LEU A 308 -4.99 0.93 -34.82
C LEU A 308 -4.03 1.59 -33.84
N ASP A 309 -4.54 2.61 -33.14
CA ASP A 309 -3.82 3.34 -32.12
C ASP A 309 -4.47 3.12 -30.75
N GLY A 310 -3.70 2.62 -29.79
CA GLY A 310 -4.14 2.49 -28.41
C GLY A 310 -3.30 1.53 -27.57
N ILE A 311 -3.45 1.66 -26.26
CA ILE A 311 -2.84 0.77 -25.26
C ILE A 311 -3.95 0.06 -24.48
N VAL A 312 -3.80 -1.26 -24.34
CA VAL A 312 -4.66 -2.14 -23.54
C VAL A 312 -3.89 -2.54 -22.28
N ARG A 313 -4.31 -2.01 -21.12
CA ARG A 313 -3.67 -2.28 -19.82
C ARG A 313 -4.03 -3.66 -19.26
N GLY A 314 -5.27 -4.08 -19.48
CA GLY A 314 -5.76 -5.39 -19.10
C GLY A 314 -7.09 -5.66 -19.80
N TYR A 315 -7.26 -6.86 -20.33
CA TYR A 315 -8.49 -7.29 -20.99
C TYR A 315 -8.69 -8.78 -20.73
N THR A 316 -9.87 -9.14 -20.24
CA THR A 316 -10.24 -10.53 -19.93
C THR A 316 -11.43 -10.97 -20.77
N VAL A 317 -11.30 -12.18 -21.32
CA VAL A 317 -12.37 -12.91 -22.00
C VAL A 317 -12.61 -14.17 -21.18
N GLU A 318 -13.65 -14.15 -20.35
CA GLU A 318 -13.95 -15.23 -19.39
C GLU A 318 -14.71 -16.39 -20.05
N GLU A 319 -15.52 -16.09 -21.06
CA GLU A 319 -16.40 -17.05 -21.72
C GLU A 319 -15.87 -17.46 -23.10
N VAL A 320 -16.09 -18.73 -23.45
CA VAL A 320 -15.87 -19.21 -24.82
C VAL A 320 -16.88 -18.51 -25.73
N SER A 321 -16.40 -17.56 -26.51
CA SER A 321 -17.21 -16.70 -27.37
C SER A 321 -16.57 -16.52 -28.74
N SER A 322 -17.32 -15.94 -29.69
CA SER A 322 -16.79 -15.66 -31.03
C SER A 322 -15.73 -14.56 -30.99
N GLY A 323 -14.80 -14.57 -31.95
CA GLY A 323 -13.82 -13.48 -32.10
C GLY A 323 -14.48 -12.10 -32.21
N ARG A 324 -15.64 -12.00 -32.86
CA ARG A 324 -16.45 -10.77 -32.91
C ARG A 324 -16.88 -10.30 -31.52
N ALA A 325 -17.38 -11.21 -30.68
CA ALA A 325 -17.79 -10.88 -29.32
C ALA A 325 -16.61 -10.42 -28.46
N ALA A 326 -15.42 -11.01 -28.65
CA ALA A 326 -14.19 -10.57 -27.99
C ALA A 326 -13.66 -9.21 -28.52
N LEU A 327 -13.90 -8.88 -29.79
CA LEU A 327 -13.52 -7.56 -30.33
C LEU A 327 -14.47 -6.45 -29.87
N GLN A 328 -15.73 -6.76 -29.60
CA GLN A 328 -16.76 -5.75 -29.34
C GLN A 328 -16.42 -4.78 -28.18
N PRO A 329 -15.93 -5.22 -27.00
CA PRO A 329 -15.53 -4.29 -25.93
C PRO A 329 -14.38 -3.37 -26.34
N LEU A 330 -13.42 -3.87 -27.14
CA LEU A 330 -12.30 -3.07 -27.66
C LEU A 330 -12.80 -2.02 -28.65
N MET A 331 -13.65 -2.41 -29.60
CA MET A 331 -14.27 -1.49 -30.57
C MET A 331 -15.07 -0.39 -29.86
N LEU A 332 -15.79 -0.78 -28.80
CA LEU A 332 -16.55 0.13 -27.96
C LEU A 332 -15.67 1.06 -27.11
N ARG A 333 -14.51 0.63 -26.62
CA ARG A 333 -13.58 1.49 -25.85
C ARG A 333 -12.84 2.48 -26.74
N PHE A 334 -12.22 1.98 -27.80
CA PHE A 334 -11.27 2.75 -28.62
C PHE A 334 -11.92 3.44 -29.82
N GLY A 335 -13.10 2.99 -30.25
CA GLY A 335 -13.79 3.58 -31.40
C GLY A 335 -13.09 3.28 -32.71
N PHE A 336 -12.95 2.00 -33.05
CA PHE A 336 -12.42 1.57 -34.34
C PHE A 336 -13.44 0.70 -35.08
N ASP A 337 -13.31 0.67 -36.39
CA ASP A 337 -14.12 -0.15 -37.29
C ASP A 337 -13.29 -1.31 -37.85
N ALA A 338 -13.97 -2.41 -38.16
CA ALA A 338 -13.42 -3.54 -38.89
C ALA A 338 -14.10 -3.59 -40.25
N VAL A 339 -13.38 -3.20 -41.29
CA VAL A 339 -13.90 -3.03 -42.65
C VAL A 339 -13.18 -3.95 -43.61
N GLU A 340 -13.93 -4.61 -44.48
CA GLU A 340 -13.37 -5.49 -45.49
C GLU A 340 -13.05 -4.67 -46.76
N ARG A 341 -11.84 -4.88 -47.28
CA ARG A 341 -11.33 -4.28 -48.52
C ARG A 341 -10.43 -5.30 -49.22
N ASP A 342 -10.78 -5.65 -50.45
CA ASP A 342 -9.98 -6.52 -51.33
C ASP A 342 -9.55 -7.86 -50.69
N GLY A 343 -10.42 -8.47 -49.89
CA GLY A 343 -10.18 -9.73 -49.18
C GLY A 343 -9.41 -9.60 -47.88
N VAL A 344 -9.11 -8.38 -47.41
CA VAL A 344 -8.40 -8.10 -46.16
C VAL A 344 -9.33 -7.36 -45.20
N LEU A 345 -9.40 -7.82 -43.96
CA LEU A 345 -10.12 -7.12 -42.89
C LEU A 345 -9.21 -6.04 -42.29
N GLN A 346 -9.45 -4.79 -42.68
CA GLN A 346 -8.74 -3.62 -42.19
C GLN A 346 -9.39 -3.11 -40.90
N PHE A 347 -8.57 -2.92 -39.87
CA PHE A 347 -8.98 -2.32 -38.61
C PHE A 347 -8.46 -0.90 -38.54
N GLN A 348 -9.37 0.08 -38.46
CA GLN A 348 -9.03 1.49 -38.54
C GLN A 348 -9.76 2.31 -37.47
N MET A 349 -9.05 3.25 -36.84
CA MET A 349 -9.63 4.19 -35.89
C MET A 349 -10.72 5.06 -36.56
N ARG A 350 -11.73 5.46 -35.79
CA ARG A 350 -12.76 6.42 -36.22
C ARG A 350 -12.28 7.85 -35.99
N ASP A 351 -11.13 8.24 -36.52
CA ASP A 351 -10.56 9.58 -36.31
C ASP A 351 -11.14 10.65 -37.25
N GLY A 352 -12.03 10.26 -38.17
CA GLY A 352 -12.68 11.17 -39.11
C GLY A 352 -11.72 11.66 -40.19
N PRO A 353 -11.25 10.77 -41.09
CA PRO A 353 -10.38 11.16 -42.20
C PRO A 353 -11.06 12.22 -43.08
N ALA A 354 -10.26 12.92 -43.89
CA ALA A 354 -10.76 13.95 -44.81
C ALA A 354 -11.96 13.42 -45.62
N ALA A 355 -13.13 14.00 -45.37
CA ALA A 355 -14.37 13.56 -45.98
C ALA A 355 -14.29 13.72 -47.51
N VAL A 356 -14.70 12.68 -48.23
CA VAL A 356 -14.81 12.74 -49.68
C VAL A 356 -16.07 13.54 -50.02
N GLU A 357 -15.90 14.66 -50.73
CA GLU A 357 -17.01 15.46 -51.22
C GLU A 357 -17.69 14.76 -52.40
N ILE A 358 -19.01 14.55 -52.29
CA ILE A 358 -19.84 13.97 -53.35
C ILE A 358 -20.75 15.05 -53.92
N PRO A 359 -20.47 15.52 -55.15
CA PRO A 359 -21.36 16.44 -55.86
C PRO A 359 -22.73 15.81 -56.12
N ALA A 360 -23.79 16.61 -56.10
CA ALA A 360 -25.15 16.10 -56.31
C ALA A 360 -25.32 15.42 -57.68
N GLU A 361 -24.64 15.94 -58.69
CA GLU A 361 -24.60 15.39 -60.07
C GLU A 361 -23.91 14.02 -60.20
N ARG A 362 -23.20 13.57 -59.17
CA ARG A 362 -22.51 12.29 -59.11
C ARG A 362 -23.30 11.21 -58.36
N LEU A 363 -24.47 11.55 -57.83
CA LEU A 363 -25.40 10.58 -57.24
C LEU A 363 -26.18 9.86 -58.32
N ALA A 364 -26.47 8.58 -58.09
CA ALA A 364 -27.29 7.78 -59.00
C ALA A 364 -28.76 7.94 -58.64
N GLU A 365 -29.63 8.08 -59.65
CA GLU A 365 -31.07 8.00 -59.46
C GLU A 365 -31.50 6.55 -59.22
N ASN A 366 -32.33 6.33 -58.19
CA ASN A 366 -32.83 5.01 -57.82
C ASN A 366 -34.29 5.13 -57.37
N THR A 367 -35.12 4.16 -57.72
CA THR A 367 -36.57 4.18 -57.41
C THR A 367 -36.92 3.78 -55.97
N GLU A 368 -35.97 3.25 -55.22
CA GLU A 368 -36.13 2.84 -53.81
C GLU A 368 -35.92 3.99 -52.81
N ILE A 369 -35.33 5.10 -53.25
CA ILE A 369 -35.10 6.31 -52.45
C ILE A 369 -35.93 7.46 -53.00
N ASP A 370 -36.53 8.27 -52.12
CA ASP A 370 -37.27 9.46 -52.51
C ASP A 370 -36.28 10.61 -52.79
N GLY A 371 -36.03 10.89 -54.06
CA GLY A 371 -35.04 11.87 -54.52
C GLY A 371 -33.61 11.29 -54.62
N LEU A 372 -32.60 12.16 -54.56
CA LEU A 372 -31.19 11.76 -54.66
C LEU A 372 -30.59 11.33 -53.31
N VAL A 373 -31.13 11.85 -52.21
CA VAL A 373 -30.67 11.58 -50.84
C VAL A 373 -31.87 11.57 -49.90
N GLU A 374 -32.09 10.43 -49.24
CA GLU A 374 -33.06 10.29 -48.17
C GLU A 374 -32.36 10.52 -46.83
N ARG A 375 -32.90 11.41 -45.99
CA ARG A 375 -32.35 11.70 -44.65
C ARG A 375 -33.36 11.34 -43.57
N LEU A 376 -32.96 10.49 -42.64
CA LEU A 376 -33.80 10.03 -41.54
C LEU A 376 -33.20 10.53 -40.22
N ARG A 377 -34.06 11.06 -39.35
CA ARG A 377 -33.69 11.49 -38.00
C ARG A 377 -34.40 10.64 -36.96
N GLY A 378 -33.63 9.94 -36.13
CA GLY A 378 -34.14 9.10 -35.05
C GLY A 378 -34.96 9.87 -34.01
N ALA A 379 -35.94 9.19 -33.41
CA ALA A 379 -36.86 9.76 -32.42
C ALA A 379 -36.12 10.26 -31.18
N GLU A 380 -36.56 11.39 -30.63
CA GLU A 380 -35.96 11.98 -29.43
C GLU A 380 -36.17 11.10 -28.17
N ALA A 381 -37.29 10.38 -28.09
CA ALA A 381 -37.61 9.49 -26.98
C ALA A 381 -36.69 8.25 -26.87
N GLU A 382 -35.97 7.90 -27.94
CA GLU A 382 -35.01 6.78 -27.96
C GLU A 382 -33.58 7.24 -27.63
N VAL A 383 -33.36 8.55 -27.48
CA VAL A 383 -32.06 9.11 -27.13
C VAL A 383 -31.75 8.80 -25.68
N THR A 384 -30.61 8.16 -25.47
CA THR A 384 -30.11 7.91 -24.13
C THR A 384 -29.52 9.22 -23.58
N GLY A 385 -30.20 9.88 -22.65
CA GLY A 385 -29.63 11.05 -21.95
C GLY A 385 -28.68 10.71 -20.78
N ARG A 386 -28.52 9.42 -20.47
CA ARG A 386 -27.53 8.92 -19.50
C ARG A 386 -26.83 7.64 -19.96
N VAL A 387 -25.51 7.70 -20.10
CA VAL A 387 -24.67 6.54 -20.38
C VAL A 387 -23.86 6.17 -19.13
N ARG A 388 -23.84 4.88 -18.80
CA ARG A 388 -23.03 4.31 -17.70
C ARG A 388 -22.10 3.23 -18.22
N VAL A 389 -20.84 3.31 -17.81
CA VAL A 389 -19.81 2.33 -18.16
C VAL A 389 -19.27 1.71 -16.88
N ARG A 390 -19.33 0.38 -16.77
CA ARG A 390 -18.71 -0.40 -15.70
C ARG A 390 -17.43 -1.05 -16.20
N PHE A 391 -16.37 -1.01 -15.40
CA PHE A 391 -15.04 -1.51 -15.77
C PHE A 391 -14.24 -1.88 -14.52
N VAL A 392 -13.11 -2.57 -14.72
CA VAL A 392 -12.15 -2.86 -13.64
C VAL A 392 -11.24 -1.64 -13.47
N GLU A 393 -11.13 -1.09 -12.26
CA GLU A 393 -10.28 0.08 -12.00
C GLU A 393 -8.78 -0.30 -12.12
N ALA A 394 -8.09 0.33 -13.05
CA ALA A 394 -6.65 0.19 -13.22
C ALA A 394 -5.88 0.97 -12.15
N GLY A 395 -4.73 0.44 -11.74
CA GLY A 395 -3.87 1.10 -10.75
C GLY A 395 -4.37 1.01 -9.31
N SER A 396 -5.35 0.17 -8.99
CA SER A 396 -5.87 -0.06 -7.64
C SER A 396 -5.86 -1.57 -7.31
N ASP A 397 -6.64 -2.01 -6.33
CA ASP A 397 -6.87 -3.43 -6.00
C ASP A 397 -7.82 -4.14 -7.02
N HIS A 398 -7.90 -3.62 -8.26
CA HIS A 398 -8.76 -4.13 -9.34
C HIS A 398 -10.25 -4.27 -8.98
N GLY A 399 -10.77 -3.34 -8.17
CA GLY A 399 -12.20 -3.26 -7.87
C GLY A 399 -13.03 -2.85 -9.10
N ILE A 400 -14.33 -3.18 -9.09
CA ILE A 400 -15.27 -2.71 -10.12
C ILE A 400 -15.60 -1.25 -9.87
N ALA A 401 -15.34 -0.41 -10.87
CA ALA A 401 -15.73 0.99 -10.90
C ALA A 401 -16.83 1.23 -11.94
N ALA A 402 -17.57 2.33 -11.76
CA ALA A 402 -18.56 2.78 -12.71
C ALA A 402 -18.47 4.30 -12.86
N GLU A 403 -18.47 4.76 -14.10
CA GLU A 403 -18.54 6.18 -14.46
C GLU A 403 -19.77 6.43 -15.31
N GLU A 404 -20.35 7.63 -15.19
CA GLU A 404 -21.53 8.02 -15.96
C GLU A 404 -21.40 9.42 -16.55
N ALA A 405 -21.98 9.59 -17.74
CA ALA A 405 -22.16 10.87 -18.40
C ALA A 405 -23.67 11.16 -18.51
N VAL A 406 -24.07 12.37 -18.13
CA VAL A 406 -25.47 12.81 -18.07
C VAL A 406 -25.60 14.15 -18.80
N LEU A 407 -26.66 14.30 -19.59
CA LEU A 407 -26.99 15.58 -20.19
C LEU A 407 -27.57 16.56 -19.16
N ALA A 408 -27.23 17.84 -19.27
CA ALA A 408 -27.66 18.87 -18.33
C ALA A 408 -29.12 19.32 -18.52
N ASP A 409 -29.71 19.06 -19.68
CA ASP A 409 -30.97 19.62 -20.17
C ASP A 409 -32.20 18.70 -19.98
N GLU A 410 -32.01 17.44 -19.56
CA GLU A 410 -33.10 16.46 -19.51
C GLU A 410 -33.20 15.75 -18.14
N ALA A 411 -34.41 15.72 -17.57
CA ALA A 411 -34.77 14.78 -16.51
C ALA A 411 -34.89 13.37 -17.13
N THR A 412 -33.77 12.75 -17.49
CA THR A 412 -33.78 11.50 -18.25
C THR A 412 -34.06 10.29 -17.36
N HIS A 413 -34.98 9.42 -17.81
CA HIS A 413 -35.31 8.14 -17.16
C HIS A 413 -34.60 6.93 -17.78
N ALA A 414 -34.14 7.04 -19.04
CA ALA A 414 -33.47 5.94 -19.74
C ALA A 414 -31.95 5.97 -19.50
N VAL A 415 -31.42 4.86 -18.96
CA VAL A 415 -29.99 4.66 -18.70
C VAL A 415 -29.46 3.54 -19.60
N ALA A 416 -28.57 3.85 -20.52
CA ALA A 416 -27.83 2.82 -21.25
C ALA A 416 -26.59 2.45 -20.42
N SER A 417 -26.59 1.22 -19.91
CA SER A 417 -25.45 0.68 -19.17
C SER A 417 -24.71 -0.34 -20.04
N LYS A 418 -23.37 -0.24 -20.08
CA LYS A 418 -22.52 -1.30 -20.62
C LYS A 418 -21.43 -1.67 -19.62
N GLU A 419 -20.98 -2.90 -19.73
CA GLU A 419 -19.89 -3.46 -18.95
C GLU A 419 -18.74 -3.78 -19.90
N LEU A 420 -17.56 -3.26 -19.56
CA LEU A 420 -16.33 -3.47 -20.30
C LEU A 420 -15.41 -4.35 -19.42
N THR A 421 -15.09 -5.55 -19.88
CA THR A 421 -14.22 -6.52 -19.19
C THR A 421 -12.73 -6.16 -19.34
N MET A 422 -12.40 -4.90 -19.12
CA MET A 422 -11.05 -4.34 -19.24
C MET A 422 -10.69 -3.44 -18.07
N ALA A 423 -9.38 -3.32 -17.84
CA ALA A 423 -8.82 -2.43 -16.87
C ALA A 423 -8.70 -1.01 -17.47
N LEU A 424 -9.42 -0.06 -16.88
CA LEU A 424 -9.42 1.36 -17.29
C LEU A 424 -9.19 2.25 -16.06
N THR A 425 -8.60 3.42 -16.28
CA THR A 425 -8.64 4.47 -15.25
C THR A 425 -10.02 5.14 -15.22
N ARG A 426 -10.34 5.85 -14.14
CA ARG A 426 -11.63 6.57 -14.05
C ARG A 426 -11.80 7.63 -15.13
N ALA A 427 -10.72 8.34 -15.45
CA ALA A 427 -10.73 9.32 -16.54
C ALA A 427 -11.06 8.64 -17.87
N GLU A 428 -10.45 7.49 -18.18
CA GLU A 428 -10.76 6.73 -19.39
C GLU A 428 -12.20 6.22 -19.42
N GLY A 429 -12.71 5.68 -18.31
CA GLY A 429 -14.09 5.23 -18.18
C GLY A 429 -15.10 6.35 -18.45
N ARG A 430 -14.81 7.54 -17.93
CA ARG A 430 -15.65 8.72 -18.15
C ARG A 430 -15.53 9.28 -19.57
N GLN A 431 -14.34 9.32 -20.17
CA GLN A 431 -14.16 9.68 -21.59
C GLN A 431 -14.97 8.77 -22.51
N VAL A 432 -15.04 7.46 -22.22
CA VAL A 432 -15.88 6.52 -22.98
C VAL A 432 -17.36 6.84 -22.83
N ALA A 433 -17.83 7.12 -21.62
CA ALA A 433 -19.22 7.47 -21.36
C ALA A 433 -19.63 8.77 -22.07
N GLU A 434 -18.79 9.81 -22.01
CA GLU A 434 -19.02 11.10 -22.69
C GLU A 434 -19.01 10.95 -24.22
N ARG A 435 -18.06 10.18 -24.75
CA ARG A 435 -17.98 9.87 -26.19
C ARG A 435 -19.24 9.17 -26.68
N TRP A 436 -19.69 8.12 -26.00
CA TRP A 436 -20.89 7.38 -26.41
C TRP A 436 -22.17 8.20 -26.28
N LEU A 437 -22.28 9.02 -25.23
CA LEU A 437 -23.41 9.93 -25.09
C LEU A 437 -23.49 10.91 -26.27
N SER A 438 -22.33 11.40 -26.72
CA SER A 438 -22.22 12.28 -27.88
C SER A 438 -22.49 11.54 -29.19
N GLU A 439 -21.87 10.37 -29.40
CA GLU A 439 -22.09 9.52 -30.57
C GLU A 439 -23.57 9.17 -30.73
N ALA A 440 -24.24 8.72 -29.67
CA ALA A 440 -25.65 8.33 -29.71
C ALA A 440 -26.58 9.48 -30.12
N ARG A 441 -26.19 10.74 -29.88
CA ARG A 441 -26.94 11.92 -30.35
C ARG A 441 -26.64 12.27 -31.80
N VAL A 442 -25.36 12.24 -32.18
CA VAL A 442 -24.92 12.57 -33.54
C VAL A 442 -25.41 11.52 -34.54
N SER A 443 -25.34 10.24 -34.17
CA SER A 443 -25.74 9.10 -35.01
C SER A 443 -27.24 8.94 -35.20
N ARG A 444 -28.06 9.88 -34.71
CA ARG A 444 -29.51 9.92 -34.97
C ARG A 444 -29.82 10.26 -36.41
N ASP A 445 -28.95 11.07 -37.02
CA ASP A 445 -29.11 11.51 -38.40
C ASP A 445 -28.44 10.47 -39.29
N THR A 446 -29.22 9.82 -40.15
CA THR A 446 -28.74 8.87 -41.15
C THR A 446 -29.10 9.38 -42.54
N ALA A 447 -28.29 9.01 -43.52
CA ALA A 447 -28.50 9.33 -44.92
C ALA A 447 -28.46 8.05 -45.75
N ARG A 448 -29.39 7.92 -46.69
CA ARG A 448 -29.42 6.86 -47.68
C ARG A 448 -29.37 7.47 -49.07
N PHE A 449 -28.46 6.99 -49.91
CA PHE A 449 -28.25 7.50 -51.26
C PHE A 449 -27.63 6.42 -52.15
N ALA A 450 -27.72 6.59 -53.47
CA ALA A 450 -27.13 5.66 -54.43
C ALA A 450 -25.91 6.27 -55.12
N LEU A 451 -24.85 5.48 -55.32
CA LEU A 451 -23.63 5.87 -56.02
C LEU A 451 -23.46 5.07 -57.32
N PRO A 452 -22.98 5.70 -58.41
CA PRO A 452 -22.70 5.03 -59.66
C PRO A 452 -21.44 4.13 -59.56
N PRO A 453 -21.28 3.16 -60.48
CA PRO A 453 -20.07 2.33 -60.55
C PRO A 453 -18.75 3.10 -60.71
N SER A 454 -18.78 4.34 -61.20
CA SER A 454 -17.58 5.20 -61.28
C SER A 454 -17.02 5.61 -59.91
N LEU A 455 -17.76 5.36 -58.82
CA LEU A 455 -17.36 5.62 -57.43
C LEU A 455 -17.22 4.31 -56.62
N LEU A 456 -16.93 3.18 -57.28
CA LEU A 456 -16.67 1.88 -56.61
C LEU A 456 -15.51 1.89 -55.62
N THR A 457 -14.66 2.93 -55.64
CA THR A 457 -13.60 3.11 -54.66
C THR A 457 -14.11 3.46 -53.27
N LEU A 458 -15.34 3.96 -53.14
CA LEU A 458 -15.98 4.24 -51.86
C LEU A 458 -16.58 2.96 -51.28
N GLY A 459 -16.26 2.67 -50.03
CA GLY A 459 -16.68 1.47 -49.31
C GLY A 459 -17.17 1.74 -47.89
N ALA A 460 -17.63 0.69 -47.20
CA ALA A 460 -17.98 0.77 -45.78
C ALA A 460 -16.79 1.24 -44.93
N GLY A 461 -17.02 2.19 -44.03
CA GLY A 461 -16.01 2.86 -43.21
C GLY A 461 -15.49 4.18 -43.77
N ASP A 462 -15.75 4.50 -45.04
CA ASP A 462 -15.32 5.77 -45.62
C ASP A 462 -16.22 6.91 -45.13
N VAL A 463 -15.65 8.11 -45.04
CA VAL A 463 -16.35 9.33 -44.62
C VAL A 463 -16.61 10.21 -45.83
N VAL A 464 -17.85 10.66 -45.98
CA VAL A 464 -18.31 11.46 -47.11
C VAL A 464 -19.03 12.72 -46.62
N THR A 465 -19.04 13.75 -47.46
CA THR A 465 -19.85 14.95 -47.28
C THR A 465 -20.60 15.25 -48.57
N MET A 466 -21.77 15.86 -48.47
CA MET A 466 -22.62 16.14 -49.62
C MET A 466 -22.67 17.65 -49.87
N GLU A 467 -22.67 18.04 -51.14
CA GLU A 467 -22.64 19.45 -51.57
C GLU A 467 -23.80 20.29 -51.00
N ASP A 468 -24.97 19.67 -50.81
CA ASP A 468 -26.17 20.33 -50.27
C ASP A 468 -26.16 20.48 -48.74
N SER A 469 -25.18 19.88 -48.06
CA SER A 469 -25.02 19.91 -46.60
C SER A 469 -23.54 20.11 -46.20
N PRO A 470 -22.91 21.21 -46.64
CA PRO A 470 -21.49 21.45 -46.42
C PRO A 470 -21.17 21.52 -44.93
N GLY A 471 -20.15 20.77 -44.51
CA GLY A 471 -19.71 20.68 -43.12
C GLY A 471 -20.39 19.57 -42.30
N VAL A 472 -21.42 18.90 -42.84
CA VAL A 472 -21.96 17.66 -42.26
C VAL A 472 -21.23 16.48 -42.89
N VAL A 473 -20.71 15.59 -42.06
CA VAL A 473 -19.98 14.39 -42.49
C VAL A 473 -20.73 13.14 -42.10
N TYR A 474 -20.75 12.17 -43.00
CA TYR A 474 -21.39 10.88 -42.84
C TYR A 474 -20.37 9.77 -43.03
N ARG A 475 -20.34 8.79 -42.13
CA ARG A 475 -19.60 7.54 -42.33
C ARG A 475 -20.50 6.53 -43.00
N ILE A 476 -20.01 5.85 -44.02
CA ILE A 476 -20.73 4.78 -44.68
C ILE A 476 -20.71 3.52 -43.79
N ASP A 477 -21.87 3.06 -43.33
CA ASP A 477 -21.97 1.85 -42.49
C ASP A 477 -22.27 0.61 -43.31
N ARG A 478 -23.07 0.77 -44.37
CA ARG A 478 -23.48 -0.33 -45.24
C ARG A 478 -23.46 0.10 -46.70
N ILE A 479 -22.94 -0.79 -47.53
CA ILE A 479 -23.07 -0.72 -48.99
C ILE A 479 -23.66 -2.01 -49.51
N GLU A 480 -24.67 -1.90 -50.37
CA GLU A 480 -25.21 -3.00 -51.16
C GLU A 480 -24.90 -2.73 -52.63
N GLN A 481 -24.17 -3.66 -53.27
CA GLN A 481 -23.66 -3.49 -54.62
C GLN A 481 -24.47 -4.36 -55.60
N ALA A 482 -25.11 -3.72 -56.56
CA ALA A 482 -25.82 -4.36 -57.68
C ALA A 482 -25.47 -3.65 -59.00
N ASP A 483 -26.46 -3.14 -59.73
CA ASP A 483 -26.28 -2.25 -60.89
C ASP A 483 -25.74 -0.86 -60.49
N MET A 484 -26.04 -0.44 -59.26
CA MET A 484 -25.47 0.72 -58.56
C MET A 484 -25.15 0.35 -57.10
N GLN A 485 -24.50 1.26 -56.37
CA GLN A 485 -24.17 1.05 -54.97
C GLN A 485 -25.19 1.77 -54.08
N MET A 486 -26.02 1.02 -53.37
CA MET A 486 -26.92 1.58 -52.36
C MET A 486 -26.13 1.78 -51.06
N VAL A 487 -26.11 3.00 -50.55
CA VAL A 487 -25.31 3.41 -49.40
C VAL A 487 -26.23 3.81 -48.25
N GLU A 488 -26.00 3.23 -47.08
CA GLU A 488 -26.53 3.72 -45.80
C GLU A 488 -25.37 4.30 -44.99
N ALA A 489 -25.49 5.58 -44.64
CA ALA A 489 -24.47 6.33 -43.94
C ALA A 489 -25.03 6.97 -42.67
N VAL A 490 -24.20 7.07 -41.65
CA VAL A 490 -24.54 7.66 -40.35
C VAL A 490 -23.76 8.94 -40.14
N ARG A 491 -24.41 9.99 -39.64
CA ARG A 491 -23.72 11.23 -39.32
C ARG A 491 -22.69 10.98 -38.22
N ILE A 492 -21.52 11.56 -38.39
CA ILE A 492 -20.46 11.55 -37.37
C ILE A 492 -19.96 12.99 -37.12
N GLU A 493 -19.23 13.17 -36.03
CA GLU A 493 -18.50 14.41 -35.74
C GLU A 493 -17.07 14.04 -35.34
N PRO A 494 -16.03 14.41 -36.11
CA PRO A 494 -14.65 14.01 -35.82
C PRO A 494 -14.17 14.44 -34.42
N ALA A 495 -14.66 15.57 -33.93
CA ALA A 495 -14.31 16.09 -32.60
C ALA A 495 -14.73 15.15 -31.45
N VAL A 496 -15.72 14.27 -31.66
CA VAL A 496 -16.19 13.31 -30.64
C VAL A 496 -15.12 12.25 -30.31
N TYR A 497 -14.18 12.01 -31.23
CA TYR A 497 -13.11 11.04 -31.04
C TYR A 497 -11.83 11.66 -30.44
N GLN A 498 -11.82 12.98 -30.23
CA GLN A 498 -10.73 13.64 -29.51
C GLN A 498 -10.95 13.47 -28.00
N PRO A 499 -9.95 12.96 -27.25
CA PRO A 499 -10.08 12.81 -25.80
C PRO A 499 -10.33 14.16 -25.11
N SER A 500 -11.35 14.23 -24.26
CA SER A 500 -11.58 15.35 -23.35
C SER A 500 -10.49 15.41 -22.28
N ASP A 501 -10.06 16.62 -21.91
CA ASP A 501 -9.18 16.79 -20.76
C ASP A 501 -9.95 16.51 -19.47
N MET A 502 -9.48 15.53 -18.70
CA MET A 502 -10.12 15.10 -17.46
C MET A 502 -9.10 15.06 -16.34
N ALA A 503 -9.50 15.61 -15.19
CA ALA A 503 -8.78 15.38 -13.94
C ALA A 503 -8.86 13.88 -13.60
N GLU A 504 -7.72 13.32 -13.22
CA GLU A 504 -7.62 11.91 -12.86
C GLU A 504 -7.50 11.80 -11.35
N ASP A 505 -8.46 11.10 -10.74
CA ASP A 505 -8.39 10.75 -9.33
C ASP A 505 -7.36 9.63 -9.15
N ALA A 506 -6.37 9.89 -8.32
CA ALA A 506 -5.37 8.87 -8.00
C ALA A 506 -6.05 7.74 -7.19
N PRO A 507 -5.89 6.48 -7.59
CA PRO A 507 -6.44 5.37 -6.83
C PRO A 507 -5.81 5.33 -5.43
N VAL A 508 -6.65 5.16 -4.41
CA VAL A 508 -6.19 5.01 -3.02
C VAL A 508 -5.69 3.57 -2.88
N GLY A 509 -4.37 3.38 -2.99
CA GLY A 509 -3.76 2.08 -2.75
C GLY A 509 -3.94 1.64 -1.29
N ALA A 510 -4.28 0.38 -1.07
CA ALA A 510 -4.30 -0.18 0.27
C ALA A 510 -2.89 -0.13 0.88
N ALA A 511 -2.77 0.39 2.11
CA ALA A 511 -1.50 0.37 2.83
C ALA A 511 -1.04 -1.09 3.04
N PHE A 512 0.22 -1.38 2.69
CA PHE A 512 0.83 -2.67 2.98
C PHE A 512 0.95 -2.84 4.51
N ALA A 513 0.18 -3.77 5.07
CA ALA A 513 0.30 -4.17 6.46
C ALA A 513 1.25 -5.38 6.55
N ALA A 514 2.41 -5.18 7.17
CA ALA A 514 3.35 -6.28 7.43
C ALA A 514 2.66 -7.35 8.29
N PRO A 515 2.84 -8.65 7.98
CA PRO A 515 2.23 -9.74 8.73
C PRO A 515 2.98 -9.95 10.06
N THR A 516 2.78 -9.04 11.01
CA THR A 516 3.33 -9.18 12.36
C THR A 516 2.33 -9.94 13.24
N PRO A 517 2.82 -10.86 14.10
CA PRO A 517 1.96 -11.48 15.09
C PRO A 517 1.33 -10.44 16.02
N VAL A 518 0.09 -10.66 16.39
CA VAL A 518 -0.63 -9.82 17.35
C VAL A 518 -0.33 -10.25 18.79
N LEU A 519 -0.57 -9.36 19.75
CA LEU A 519 -0.55 -9.65 21.18
C LEU A 519 -2.00 -9.74 21.70
N PRO A 520 -2.50 -10.96 21.95
CA PRO A 520 -3.77 -11.17 22.64
C PRO A 520 -3.57 -11.34 24.15
N LEU A 521 -4.49 -10.79 24.94
CA LEU A 521 -4.65 -11.04 26.38
C LEU A 521 -6.11 -11.44 26.63
N PHE A 522 -6.31 -12.66 27.13
CA PHE A 522 -7.62 -13.09 27.61
C PHE A 522 -7.86 -12.54 29.01
N LEU A 523 -9.08 -12.06 29.25
CA LEU A 523 -9.48 -11.41 30.48
C LEU A 523 -10.78 -12.08 30.98
N ASP A 524 -10.64 -13.09 31.84
CA ASP A 524 -11.76 -13.69 32.56
C ASP A 524 -12.11 -12.80 33.77
N LEU A 525 -12.92 -11.78 33.50
CA LEU A 525 -13.23 -10.69 34.42
C LEU A 525 -14.55 -10.91 35.19
N PRO A 526 -14.74 -10.25 36.34
CA PRO A 526 -16.08 -10.09 36.92
C PRO A 526 -16.97 -9.26 35.99
N LEU A 527 -18.28 -9.27 36.24
CA LEU A 527 -19.22 -8.38 35.55
C LEU A 527 -18.86 -6.92 35.81
N MET A 528 -18.84 -6.12 34.74
CA MET A 528 -18.53 -4.69 34.78
C MET A 528 -19.75 -3.83 34.51
N ARG A 529 -20.60 -4.24 33.56
CA ARG A 529 -21.76 -3.45 33.11
C ARG A 529 -23.09 -4.16 33.36
N GLY A 530 -23.07 -5.49 33.46
CA GLY A 530 -24.26 -6.30 33.71
C GLY A 530 -25.03 -6.74 32.45
N ASP A 531 -24.69 -6.23 31.27
CA ASP A 531 -25.17 -6.71 29.96
C ASP A 531 -24.27 -7.77 29.32
N GLU A 532 -23.16 -8.11 29.99
CA GLU A 532 -22.17 -9.10 29.57
C GLU A 532 -22.65 -10.54 29.79
N VAL A 533 -22.14 -11.47 28.98
CA VAL A 533 -22.34 -12.91 29.20
C VAL A 533 -21.44 -13.36 30.36
N THR A 534 -22.06 -13.66 31.50
CA THR A 534 -21.40 -13.89 32.81
C THR A 534 -20.21 -14.86 32.86
N HIS A 535 -20.12 -15.85 31.96
CA HIS A 535 -19.06 -16.87 31.99
C HIS A 535 -18.01 -16.71 30.89
N VAL A 536 -18.16 -15.70 30.04
CA VAL A 536 -17.37 -15.55 28.82
C VAL A 536 -16.25 -14.53 29.06
N PRO A 537 -14.99 -14.85 28.73
CA PRO A 537 -13.90 -13.91 28.90
C PRO A 537 -13.92 -12.82 27.82
N HIS A 538 -13.35 -11.67 28.14
CA HIS A 538 -13.01 -10.65 27.16
C HIS A 538 -11.67 -10.98 26.50
N LEU A 539 -11.47 -10.51 25.28
CA LEU A 539 -10.19 -10.59 24.58
C LEU A 539 -9.71 -9.20 24.19
N ALA A 540 -8.59 -8.78 24.78
CA ALA A 540 -7.90 -7.57 24.39
C ALA A 540 -6.78 -7.91 23.40
N VAL A 541 -6.72 -7.17 22.28
CA VAL A 541 -5.72 -7.43 21.23
C VAL A 541 -5.03 -6.16 20.81
N THR A 542 -3.70 -6.18 20.70
CA THR A 542 -2.94 -5.06 20.15
C THR A 542 -1.82 -5.54 19.21
N ALA A 543 -1.33 -4.64 18.36
CA ALA A 543 -0.18 -4.89 17.49
C ALA A 543 0.43 -3.57 16.98
N GLN A 544 1.71 -3.60 16.63
CA GLN A 544 2.42 -2.48 16.02
C GLN A 544 3.29 -2.99 14.85
N PRO A 545 2.95 -2.65 13.58
CA PRO A 545 1.75 -1.93 13.14
C PRO A 545 0.45 -2.73 13.39
N TRP A 546 -0.70 -2.04 13.37
CA TRP A 546 -2.00 -2.71 13.48
C TRP A 546 -2.38 -3.34 12.13
N PRO A 547 -2.70 -4.65 12.07
CA PRO A 547 -2.96 -5.34 10.80
C PRO A 547 -4.35 -5.09 10.19
N GLY A 548 -5.18 -4.24 10.83
CA GLY A 548 -6.61 -4.15 10.54
C GLY A 548 -7.39 -5.14 11.39
N SER A 549 -8.38 -5.81 10.82
CA SER A 549 -9.17 -6.81 11.56
C SER A 549 -8.31 -8.03 11.96
N VAL A 550 -8.48 -8.50 13.20
CA VAL A 550 -7.84 -9.70 13.73
C VAL A 550 -8.88 -10.80 13.85
N ALA A 551 -8.59 -11.97 13.29
CA ALA A 551 -9.45 -13.14 13.41
C ALA A 551 -9.02 -14.01 14.59
N VAL A 552 -10.01 -14.43 15.37
CA VAL A 552 -9.89 -15.39 16.46
C VAL A 552 -10.55 -16.67 16.00
N TYR A 553 -9.78 -17.72 15.82
CA TYR A 553 -10.29 -19.07 15.58
C TYR A 553 -10.25 -19.87 16.88
N ALA A 554 -11.23 -20.75 17.07
CA ALA A 554 -11.31 -21.63 18.21
C ALA A 554 -11.58 -23.08 17.79
N SER A 555 -11.07 -24.03 18.56
CA SER A 555 -11.34 -25.47 18.41
C SER A 555 -11.22 -26.19 19.76
N ALA A 556 -11.77 -27.40 19.83
CA ALA A 556 -11.62 -28.31 20.96
C ALA A 556 -10.23 -29.00 20.98
N SER A 557 -9.55 -29.04 19.83
CA SER A 557 -8.21 -29.63 19.62
C SER A 557 -7.35 -28.69 18.78
N ASP A 558 -6.04 -28.96 18.64
CA ASP A 558 -5.14 -28.21 17.74
C ASP A 558 -5.33 -28.64 16.26
N ASP A 559 -6.58 -28.71 15.82
CA ASP A 559 -7.02 -28.97 14.45
C ASP A 559 -8.45 -28.42 14.26
N SER A 560 -8.98 -28.46 13.04
CA SER A 560 -10.40 -28.14 12.75
C SER A 560 -10.89 -26.79 13.29
N TYR A 561 -10.05 -25.76 13.19
CA TYR A 561 -10.34 -24.40 13.62
C TYR A 561 -11.57 -23.79 12.91
N ALA A 562 -12.50 -23.28 13.72
CA ALA A 562 -13.63 -22.49 13.26
C ALA A 562 -13.47 -21.03 13.68
N LEU A 563 -13.94 -20.09 12.84
CA LEU A 563 -13.94 -18.67 13.19
C LEU A 563 -14.85 -18.45 14.40
N ASN A 564 -14.29 -17.88 15.47
CA ASN A 564 -14.99 -17.57 16.71
C ASN A 564 -15.44 -16.10 16.71
N THR A 565 -14.51 -15.16 16.52
CA THR A 565 -14.84 -13.73 16.47
C THR A 565 -13.84 -12.92 15.65
N LEU A 566 -14.21 -11.69 15.30
CA LEU A 566 -13.36 -10.70 14.65
C LEU A 566 -13.17 -9.51 15.59
N VAL A 567 -11.92 -9.06 15.74
CA VAL A 567 -11.54 -7.88 16.52
C VAL A 567 -11.07 -6.81 15.56
N ASP A 568 -11.95 -5.83 15.29
CA ASP A 568 -11.68 -4.78 14.29
C ASP A 568 -10.91 -3.58 14.86
N ARG A 569 -10.97 -3.40 16.18
CA ARG A 569 -10.32 -2.29 16.90
C ARG A 569 -9.29 -2.82 17.87
N ARG A 570 -8.11 -2.21 17.87
CA ARG A 570 -7.05 -2.51 18.84
C ARG A 570 -7.48 -2.07 20.25
N SER A 571 -7.09 -2.83 21.26
CA SER A 571 -7.17 -2.44 22.66
C SER A 571 -5.94 -1.65 23.11
N VAL A 572 -6.12 -0.79 24.12
CA VAL A 572 -5.02 -0.07 24.76
C VAL A 572 -4.39 -0.99 25.82
N ILE A 573 -3.22 -1.55 25.48
CA ILE A 573 -2.47 -2.50 26.30
C ILE A 573 -1.09 -1.90 26.61
N GLY A 574 -0.61 -2.12 27.82
CA GLY A 574 0.73 -1.73 28.26
C GLY A 574 1.28 -2.61 29.36
N GLN A 575 2.46 -2.25 29.86
CA GLN A 575 3.07 -2.86 31.04
C GLN A 575 3.43 -1.79 32.06
N THR A 576 3.38 -2.15 33.34
CA THR A 576 3.87 -1.30 34.42
C THR A 576 5.40 -1.21 34.39
N GLU A 577 5.96 -0.04 34.66
CA GLU A 577 7.40 0.16 34.85
C GLU A 577 7.77 0.35 36.31
N THR A 578 6.78 0.67 37.15
CA THR A 578 6.91 0.74 38.60
C THR A 578 5.96 -0.26 39.25
N ALA A 579 6.30 -0.70 40.47
CA ALA A 579 5.42 -1.55 41.26
C ALA A 579 4.21 -0.76 41.78
N LEU A 580 3.06 -1.43 41.85
CA LEU A 580 1.83 -0.90 42.45
C LEU A 580 1.54 -1.65 43.75
N GLY A 581 1.66 -0.99 44.89
CA GLY A 581 1.33 -1.59 46.19
C GLY A 581 -0.18 -1.78 46.37
N ALA A 582 -0.57 -2.68 47.28
CA ALA A 582 -1.95 -2.83 47.69
C ALA A 582 -2.50 -1.53 48.31
N ALA A 583 -3.79 -1.26 48.09
CA ALA A 583 -4.50 -0.15 48.74
C ALA A 583 -5.82 -0.63 49.33
N ARG A 584 -6.50 0.23 50.09
CA ARG A 584 -7.80 -0.11 50.63
C ARG A 584 -8.89 0.11 49.57
N ALA A 585 -9.66 -0.94 49.26
CA ALA A 585 -10.82 -0.81 48.37
C ALA A 585 -11.84 0.19 48.95
N GLY A 586 -12.52 0.91 48.05
CA GLY A 586 -13.52 1.94 48.40
C GLY A 586 -12.93 3.28 48.85
N LEU A 587 -11.60 3.44 48.87
CA LEU A 587 -10.92 4.73 49.12
C LEU A 587 -10.05 5.11 47.91
N TRP A 588 -9.85 6.41 47.72
CA TRP A 588 -8.88 6.92 46.77
C TRP A 588 -7.46 6.58 47.23
N ASP A 589 -6.73 5.86 46.38
CA ASP A 589 -5.29 5.65 46.48
C ASP A 589 -4.56 6.85 45.86
N GLU A 590 -4.11 7.74 46.74
CA GLU A 590 -3.29 8.92 46.43
C GLU A 590 -1.79 8.64 46.65
N GLY A 591 -1.38 7.36 46.64
CA GLY A 591 0.03 6.95 46.67
C GLY A 591 0.78 7.36 45.40
N SER A 592 2.07 7.02 45.32
CA SER A 592 2.94 7.33 44.17
C SER A 592 2.29 6.98 42.82
N ALA A 593 2.56 7.79 41.80
CA ALA A 593 2.05 7.53 40.46
C ALA A 593 2.50 6.16 39.93
N LEU A 594 1.57 5.41 39.33
CA LEU A 594 1.90 4.18 38.62
C LEU A 594 2.42 4.56 37.24
N GLN A 595 3.64 4.14 36.93
CA GLN A 595 4.21 4.35 35.60
C GLN A 595 3.84 3.17 34.71
N VAL A 596 3.24 3.46 33.56
CA VAL A 596 2.86 2.47 32.55
C VAL A 596 3.41 2.85 31.19
N ARG A 597 3.97 1.88 30.47
CA ARG A 597 4.35 2.02 29.06
C ARG A 597 3.35 1.28 28.20
N LEU A 598 2.65 2.01 27.33
CA LEU A 598 1.70 1.46 26.38
C LEU A 598 2.43 0.93 25.15
N ILE A 599 1.87 -0.09 24.52
CA ILE A 599 2.31 -0.56 23.20
C ILE A 599 1.80 0.40 22.13
N ALA A 600 0.51 0.74 22.21
CA ALA A 600 -0.14 1.73 21.37
C ALA A 600 -1.38 2.29 22.08
N GLY A 601 -1.73 3.54 21.75
CA GLY A 601 -2.91 4.23 22.29
C GLY A 601 -2.54 5.45 23.11
N ALA A 602 -3.55 6.00 23.79
CA ALA A 602 -3.39 7.11 24.71
C ALA A 602 -4.33 6.92 25.90
N LEU A 603 -4.01 7.56 27.02
CA LEU A 603 -4.86 7.60 28.21
C LEU A 603 -5.29 9.04 28.45
N GLU A 604 -6.44 9.21 29.09
CA GLU A 604 -7.00 10.53 29.35
C GLU A 604 -7.35 10.68 30.83
N ALA A 605 -7.07 11.86 31.37
CA ALA A 605 -7.57 12.22 32.69
C ALA A 605 -9.09 12.41 32.65
N ARG A 606 -9.75 12.09 33.77
CA ARG A 606 -11.19 12.24 33.96
C ARG A 606 -11.46 12.90 35.31
N SER A 607 -12.59 13.59 35.43
CA SER A 607 -13.01 14.14 36.72
C SER A 607 -13.25 13.01 37.72
N ALA A 608 -13.09 13.30 39.02
CA ALA A 608 -13.38 12.32 40.07
C ALA A 608 -14.82 11.78 39.98
N GLU A 609 -15.78 12.63 39.64
CA GLU A 609 -17.18 12.24 39.40
C GLU A 609 -17.33 11.27 38.21
N ALA A 610 -16.67 11.54 37.08
CA ALA A 610 -16.71 10.64 35.93
C ALA A 610 -16.11 9.27 36.25
N VAL A 611 -15.03 9.24 37.03
CA VAL A 611 -14.42 7.98 37.50
C VAL A 611 -15.37 7.23 38.44
N LEU A 612 -16.02 7.91 39.39
CA LEU A 612 -17.03 7.28 40.26
C LEU A 612 -18.22 6.74 39.46
N ASN A 613 -18.51 7.31 38.29
CA ASN A 613 -19.51 6.81 37.34
C ASN A 613 -18.96 5.74 36.35
N GLY A 614 -17.79 5.14 36.63
CA GLY A 614 -17.24 4.02 35.86
C GLY A 614 -16.21 4.38 34.77
N ALA A 615 -15.83 5.66 34.62
CA ALA A 615 -14.78 6.02 33.65
C ALA A 615 -13.39 5.51 34.05
N ASN A 616 -12.49 5.40 33.07
CA ASN A 616 -11.08 4.99 33.26
C ASN A 616 -10.89 3.64 33.97
N LEU A 617 -11.78 2.68 33.73
CA LEU A 617 -11.61 1.30 34.21
C LEU A 617 -10.47 0.60 33.46
N MET A 618 -9.57 0.00 34.22
CA MET A 618 -8.36 -0.67 33.74
C MET A 618 -8.14 -1.97 34.50
N ALA A 619 -7.78 -3.03 33.79
CA ALA A 619 -7.31 -4.28 34.38
C ALA A 619 -5.80 -4.24 34.59
N ILE A 620 -5.31 -4.77 35.71
CA ILE A 620 -3.89 -5.07 35.96
C ILE A 620 -3.73 -6.52 36.38
N GLY A 621 -2.71 -7.22 35.85
CA GLY A 621 -2.51 -8.64 36.11
C GLY A 621 -1.17 -9.18 35.63
N ASP A 622 -0.94 -10.48 35.86
CA ASP A 622 0.27 -11.19 35.44
C ASP A 622 0.20 -11.70 33.98
N GLY A 623 -0.94 -11.51 33.31
CA GLY A 623 -1.19 -11.96 31.93
C GLY A 623 -1.90 -13.31 31.83
N SER A 624 -2.09 -14.02 32.95
CA SER A 624 -2.95 -15.21 32.97
C SER A 624 -4.43 -14.81 32.86
N PRO A 625 -5.29 -15.63 32.24
CA PRO A 625 -6.68 -15.22 32.00
C PRO A 625 -7.49 -14.88 33.25
N GLY A 626 -7.23 -15.57 34.36
CA GLY A 626 -8.04 -15.47 35.58
C GLY A 626 -7.52 -14.53 36.67
N ASN A 627 -6.32 -13.95 36.52
CA ASN A 627 -5.66 -13.17 37.57
C ASN A 627 -5.58 -11.68 37.25
N TRP A 628 -6.74 -11.02 37.30
CA TRP A 628 -6.89 -9.58 37.02
C TRP A 628 -7.50 -8.84 38.21
N GLU A 629 -6.85 -7.77 38.62
CA GLU A 629 -7.46 -6.73 39.46
C GLU A 629 -8.03 -5.63 38.55
N LEU A 630 -9.27 -5.22 38.82
CA LEU A 630 -9.85 -4.04 38.20
C LEU A 630 -9.59 -2.81 39.08
N PHE A 631 -9.06 -1.76 38.47
CA PHE A 631 -8.86 -0.47 39.11
C PHE A 631 -9.26 0.67 38.18
N GLN A 632 -9.47 1.85 38.74
CA GLN A 632 -9.71 3.07 37.97
C GLN A 632 -8.68 4.13 38.31
N PHE A 633 -8.51 5.13 37.46
CA PHE A 633 -7.60 6.26 37.70
C PHE A 633 -8.23 7.59 37.28
N ARG A 634 -7.96 8.64 38.06
CA ARG A 634 -8.40 10.02 37.79
C ARG A 634 -7.45 10.73 36.85
N ASP A 635 -6.17 10.71 37.18
CA ASP A 635 -5.14 11.51 36.52
C ASP A 635 -4.29 10.63 35.61
N ALA A 636 -4.06 11.09 34.38
CA ALA A 636 -3.13 10.46 33.44
C ALA A 636 -2.23 11.54 32.80
N VAL A 637 -0.92 11.41 33.00
CA VAL A 637 0.07 12.37 32.51
C VAL A 637 1.09 11.66 31.63
N MET A 638 1.24 12.07 30.38
CA MET A 638 2.27 11.55 29.49
C MET A 638 3.64 12.13 29.88
N ILE A 639 4.59 11.26 30.20
CA ILE A 639 5.94 11.64 30.64
C ILE A 639 7.04 11.27 29.63
N GLY A 640 6.69 10.56 28.57
CA GLY A 640 7.58 10.17 27.49
C GLY A 640 6.85 9.44 26.37
N PRO A 641 7.54 9.00 25.31
CA PRO A 641 6.92 8.24 24.23
C PRO A 641 6.15 7.02 24.77
N GLN A 642 4.83 7.01 24.60
CA GLN A 642 3.91 5.97 25.09
C GLN A 642 3.99 5.69 26.60
N THR A 643 4.61 6.56 27.41
CA THR A 643 4.84 6.34 28.83
C THR A 643 4.04 7.33 29.67
N TRP A 644 3.30 6.83 30.65
CA TRP A 644 2.30 7.59 31.40
C TRP A 644 2.42 7.38 32.90
N TRP A 645 2.08 8.40 33.67
CA TRP A 645 1.82 8.33 35.10
C TRP A 645 0.33 8.34 35.39
N LEU A 646 -0.13 7.36 36.16
CA LEU A 646 -1.52 7.21 36.60
C LEU A 646 -1.64 7.45 38.11
N SER A 647 -2.49 8.39 38.51
CA SER A 647 -2.67 8.83 39.90
C SER A 647 -4.15 9.00 40.27
N GLY A 648 -4.44 9.09 41.57
CA GLY A 648 -5.80 9.14 42.10
C GLY A 648 -6.57 7.88 41.70
N ARG A 649 -6.21 6.73 42.28
CA ARG A 649 -6.71 5.42 41.83
C ARG A 649 -7.82 4.89 42.73
N LEU A 650 -8.76 4.12 42.18
CA LEU A 650 -9.70 3.30 42.95
C LEU A 650 -9.36 1.83 42.72
N ARG A 651 -9.02 1.11 43.78
CA ARG A 651 -8.45 -0.24 43.72
C ARG A 651 -9.49 -1.32 44.03
N GLY A 652 -9.26 -2.53 43.54
CA GLY A 652 -10.09 -3.70 43.83
C GLY A 652 -11.57 -3.55 43.43
N GLN A 653 -11.86 -2.85 42.32
CA GLN A 653 -13.23 -2.61 41.87
C GLN A 653 -13.95 -3.91 41.50
N LEU A 654 -15.29 -3.92 41.59
CA LEU A 654 -16.12 -5.05 41.14
C LEU A 654 -15.71 -6.40 41.77
N GLY A 655 -15.37 -6.38 43.06
CA GLY A 655 -15.05 -7.57 43.84
C GLY A 655 -13.64 -8.11 43.64
N THR A 656 -12.79 -7.47 42.84
CA THR A 656 -11.38 -7.89 42.68
C THR A 656 -10.50 -7.47 43.87
N ASP A 657 -11.03 -6.77 44.86
CA ASP A 657 -10.36 -6.47 46.13
C ASP A 657 -9.90 -7.73 46.88
N ALA A 658 -10.50 -8.88 46.59
CA ALA A 658 -10.08 -10.16 47.14
C ALA A 658 -8.94 -10.84 46.37
N LEU A 659 -8.64 -10.38 45.16
CA LEU A 659 -7.56 -10.89 44.31
C LEU A 659 -6.31 -9.99 44.31
N MET A 660 -6.45 -8.76 44.80
CA MET A 660 -5.34 -7.81 44.85
C MET A 660 -4.17 -8.35 45.70
N PRO A 661 -2.97 -8.55 45.12
CA PRO A 661 -1.79 -8.96 45.85
C PRO A 661 -1.24 -7.79 46.69
N GLU A 662 -0.30 -8.08 47.59
CA GLU A 662 0.41 -7.04 48.34
C GLU A 662 1.11 -6.03 47.42
N SER A 663 1.59 -6.48 46.27
CA SER A 663 2.11 -5.61 45.21
C SER A 663 2.03 -6.28 43.84
N TRP A 664 1.59 -5.51 42.85
CA TRP A 664 1.85 -5.82 41.44
C TRP A 664 3.26 -5.33 41.07
N PRO A 665 4.18 -6.20 40.65
CA PRO A 665 5.53 -5.80 40.29
C PRO A 665 5.57 -5.00 38.98
N ALA A 666 6.70 -4.35 38.71
CA ALA A 666 7.00 -3.83 37.38
C ALA A 666 6.98 -4.98 36.36
N GLY A 667 6.45 -4.73 35.15
CA GLY A 667 6.22 -5.71 34.11
C GLY A 667 4.81 -6.33 34.12
N SER A 668 3.96 -5.97 35.10
CA SER A 668 2.55 -6.40 35.11
C SER A 668 1.80 -5.80 33.93
N TRP A 669 0.91 -6.58 33.32
CA TRP A 669 0.12 -6.13 32.18
C TRP A 669 -0.98 -5.18 32.63
N VAL A 670 -1.26 -4.17 31.82
CA VAL A 670 -2.43 -3.30 31.98
C VAL A 670 -3.26 -3.23 30.71
N VAL A 671 -4.59 -3.24 30.85
CA VAL A 671 -5.54 -3.14 29.74
C VAL A 671 -6.63 -2.14 30.07
N LEU A 672 -6.81 -1.11 29.25
CA LEU A 672 -7.93 -0.17 29.39
C LEU A 672 -9.24 -0.84 28.91
N LEU A 673 -10.30 -0.74 29.71
CA LEU A 673 -11.60 -1.34 29.43
C LEU A 673 -12.59 -0.28 28.92
N ASP A 674 -12.36 0.16 27.68
CA ASP A 674 -13.13 1.20 26.98
C ASP A 674 -14.14 0.64 25.95
N GLY A 675 -14.33 -0.68 25.93
CA GLY A 675 -15.18 -1.38 24.96
C GLY A 675 -14.45 -1.83 23.68
N THR A 676 -13.13 -1.71 23.63
CA THR A 676 -12.30 -2.30 22.55
C THR A 676 -11.93 -3.76 22.78
N ALA A 677 -12.21 -4.33 23.95
CA ALA A 677 -12.00 -5.75 24.28
C ALA A 677 -13.36 -6.51 24.26
N PRO A 678 -13.77 -7.08 23.12
CA PRO A 678 -15.04 -7.81 23.02
C PRO A 678 -14.99 -9.14 23.78
N GLN A 679 -16.17 -9.69 24.11
CA GLN A 679 -16.30 -11.08 24.56
C GLN A 679 -16.18 -12.04 23.36
N ILE A 680 -15.48 -13.16 23.55
CA ILE A 680 -15.39 -14.24 22.56
C ILE A 680 -16.64 -15.12 22.61
N ASP A 681 -16.80 -16.06 21.69
CA ASP A 681 -17.82 -17.10 21.85
C ASP A 681 -17.28 -18.25 22.72
N LEU A 682 -18.00 -18.56 23.81
CA LEU A 682 -17.72 -19.70 24.68
C LEU A 682 -19.04 -20.24 25.27
N ALA A 683 -19.33 -21.53 25.06
CA ALA A 683 -20.52 -22.13 25.64
C ALA A 683 -20.33 -22.34 27.16
N SER A 684 -21.41 -22.24 27.93
CA SER A 684 -21.33 -22.38 29.40
C SER A 684 -20.79 -23.75 29.85
N ALA A 685 -21.04 -24.80 29.05
CA ALA A 685 -20.53 -26.15 29.29
C ALA A 685 -19.03 -26.31 29.02
N GLU A 686 -18.40 -25.34 28.35
CA GLU A 686 -16.97 -25.33 28.02
C GLU A 686 -16.11 -24.63 29.08
N ARG A 687 -16.73 -24.11 30.15
CA ARG A 687 -16.01 -23.55 31.31
C ARG A 687 -15.08 -24.60 31.92
N ARG A 688 -13.89 -24.16 32.32
CA ARG A 688 -12.82 -24.99 32.91
C ARG A 688 -12.36 -26.14 32.01
N ILE A 689 -12.69 -26.10 30.73
CA ILE A 689 -12.18 -27.01 29.70
C ILE A 689 -11.22 -26.23 28.82
N ALA A 690 -10.02 -26.79 28.61
CA ALA A 690 -9.03 -26.17 27.74
C ALA A 690 -9.55 -26.13 26.29
N ARG A 691 -9.44 -24.96 25.67
CA ARG A 691 -9.78 -24.69 24.27
C ARG A 691 -8.56 -24.18 23.53
N HIS A 692 -8.45 -24.54 22.27
CA HIS A 692 -7.36 -24.12 21.40
C HIS A 692 -7.79 -22.89 20.61
N TYR A 693 -7.00 -21.82 20.66
CA TYR A 693 -7.23 -20.58 19.94
C TYR A 693 -6.08 -20.29 18.98
N ARG A 694 -6.41 -19.83 17.78
CA ARG A 694 -5.44 -19.26 16.84
C ARG A 694 -5.84 -17.84 16.49
N ILE A 695 -4.94 -16.90 16.77
CA ILE A 695 -5.24 -15.46 16.68
C ILE A 695 -4.22 -14.79 15.78
N GLY A 696 -4.70 -14.10 14.74
CA GLY A 696 -3.85 -13.47 13.73
C GLY A 696 -4.61 -12.55 12.77
N PRO A 697 -3.91 -11.90 11.82
CA PRO A 697 -4.53 -10.99 10.86
C PRO A 697 -5.64 -11.66 10.04
N ALA A 698 -6.85 -11.08 10.02
CA ALA A 698 -8.02 -11.67 9.35
C ALA A 698 -7.85 -11.81 7.82
N ARG A 699 -6.95 -11.03 7.22
CA ARG A 699 -6.62 -11.09 5.79
C ARG A 699 -5.70 -12.26 5.41
N ARG A 700 -5.30 -13.09 6.38
CA ARG A 700 -4.41 -14.25 6.20
C ARG A 700 -5.10 -15.52 6.63
N GLY A 701 -4.72 -16.63 6.00
CA GLY A 701 -5.18 -17.96 6.41
C GLY A 701 -4.64 -18.33 7.79
N VAL A 702 -5.37 -19.20 8.51
CA VAL A 702 -5.09 -19.62 9.91
C VAL A 702 -3.73 -20.33 10.11
N GLU A 703 -3.12 -20.81 9.02
CA GLU A 703 -1.79 -21.43 9.02
C GLU A 703 -0.65 -20.45 8.69
N ASP A 704 -0.94 -19.17 8.45
CA ASP A 704 0.08 -18.15 8.21
C ASP A 704 0.94 -17.96 9.48
N PRO A 705 2.28 -17.80 9.38
CA PRO A 705 3.17 -17.63 10.54
C PRO A 705 2.85 -16.45 11.47
N SER A 706 2.00 -15.52 11.03
CA SER A 706 1.50 -14.42 11.86
C SER A 706 0.45 -14.85 12.89
N TYR A 707 -0.17 -16.03 12.74
CA TYR A 707 -1.08 -16.59 13.75
C TYR A 707 -0.32 -17.18 14.93
N ARG A 708 -0.81 -16.91 16.14
CA ARG A 708 -0.30 -17.52 17.38
C ARG A 708 -1.32 -18.47 17.97
N HIS A 709 -0.82 -19.60 18.45
CA HIS A 709 -1.60 -20.63 19.13
C HIS A 709 -1.61 -20.41 20.65
N PHE A 710 -2.78 -20.57 21.27
CA PHE A 710 -3.01 -20.53 22.71
C PHE A 710 -3.90 -21.70 23.12
N ALA A 711 -3.68 -22.25 24.31
CA ALA A 711 -4.52 -23.27 24.90
C ALA A 711 -4.94 -22.80 26.29
N GLU A 712 -6.19 -22.36 26.41
CA GLU A 712 -6.69 -21.66 27.61
C GLU A 712 -7.98 -22.28 28.13
N ALA A 713 -8.17 -22.23 29.44
CA ALA A 713 -9.41 -22.61 30.12
C ALA A 713 -9.87 -21.44 31.00
N PHE A 714 -11.17 -21.17 31.01
CA PHE A 714 -11.74 -20.04 31.73
C PHE A 714 -12.69 -20.51 32.82
N ASP A 715 -12.60 -19.92 34.01
CA ASP A 715 -13.45 -20.26 35.15
C ASP A 715 -14.86 -19.67 35.01
N GLY A 716 -14.96 -18.54 34.30
CA GLY A 716 -16.16 -17.73 34.16
C GLY A 716 -16.34 -16.83 35.39
N ASN A 717 -15.38 -15.95 35.63
CA ASN A 717 -15.29 -15.12 36.85
C ASN A 717 -16.43 -14.13 37.02
N GLY A 718 -17.20 -13.81 35.97
CA GLY A 718 -18.46 -13.04 36.10
C GLY A 718 -19.56 -13.78 36.86
N LEU A 719 -19.46 -15.12 37.00
CA LEU A 719 -20.32 -15.93 37.86
C LEU A 719 -19.81 -16.03 39.31
N ARG A 720 -18.58 -15.58 39.59
CA ARG A 720 -17.96 -15.76 40.92
C ARG A 720 -18.58 -14.79 41.93
N PRO A 721 -19.11 -15.26 43.07
CA PRO A 721 -19.57 -14.38 44.14
C PRO A 721 -18.46 -13.49 44.70
N TYR A 722 -18.83 -12.30 45.16
CA TYR A 722 -17.91 -11.42 45.87
C TYR A 722 -17.60 -11.96 47.27
N ALA A 723 -16.39 -11.67 47.75
CA ALA A 723 -15.96 -12.09 49.08
C ALA A 723 -16.76 -11.33 50.17
N PRO A 724 -17.32 -12.00 51.19
CA PRO A 724 -18.04 -11.35 52.29
C PRO A 724 -17.17 -10.31 53.02
N VAL A 725 -17.79 -9.29 53.62
CA VAL A 725 -17.06 -8.22 54.33
C VAL A 725 -17.48 -8.09 55.79
N HIS A 726 -16.71 -7.31 56.55
CA HIS A 726 -16.98 -7.05 57.97
C HIS A 726 -17.12 -8.30 58.83
N LEU A 727 -16.22 -9.28 58.65
CA LEU A 727 -16.15 -10.44 59.54
C LEU A 727 -15.93 -9.97 60.98
N ARG A 728 -16.81 -10.41 61.87
CA ARG A 728 -16.77 -10.10 63.31
C ARG A 728 -16.84 -11.40 64.08
N LEU A 729 -15.81 -11.65 64.86
CA LEU A 729 -15.78 -12.76 65.79
C LEU A 729 -16.15 -12.27 67.19
N SER A 730 -16.97 -13.02 67.90
CA SER A 730 -17.42 -12.75 69.26
C SER A 730 -17.35 -14.02 70.11
N GLY A 731 -16.73 -13.94 71.29
CA GLY A 731 -16.52 -15.08 72.19
C GLY A 731 -15.03 -15.30 72.47
N VAL A 732 -14.73 -16.35 73.22
CA VAL A 732 -13.35 -16.74 73.61
C VAL A 732 -13.09 -18.18 73.19
N LEU A 733 -11.85 -18.49 72.81
CA LEU A 733 -11.42 -19.84 72.47
C LEU A 733 -11.74 -20.82 73.63
N GLY A 734 -12.37 -21.95 73.30
CA GLY A 734 -12.83 -22.95 74.27
C GLY A 734 -14.28 -22.78 74.75
N GLU A 735 -14.93 -21.66 74.40
CA GLU A 735 -16.39 -21.46 74.50
C GLU A 735 -17.01 -21.37 73.09
N ASP A 736 -18.32 -21.15 72.97
CA ASP A 736 -18.95 -20.97 71.67
C ASP A 736 -18.50 -19.66 71.00
N LEU A 737 -17.84 -19.77 69.86
CA LEU A 737 -17.39 -18.63 69.06
C LEU A 737 -18.44 -18.27 68.00
N GLY A 738 -19.06 -17.09 68.13
CA GLY A 738 -19.95 -16.54 67.12
C GLY A 738 -19.17 -15.79 66.05
N LEU A 739 -19.38 -16.13 64.78
CA LEU A 739 -18.87 -15.43 63.61
C LEU A 739 -20.02 -14.83 62.81
N GLY A 740 -19.96 -13.53 62.51
CA GLY A 740 -20.90 -12.85 61.63
C GLY A 740 -20.18 -12.08 60.51
N TRP A 741 -20.87 -11.86 59.39
CA TRP A 741 -20.36 -11.10 58.24
C TRP A 741 -21.49 -10.38 57.50
N VAL A 742 -21.13 -9.58 56.50
CA VAL A 742 -22.06 -8.87 55.61
C VAL A 742 -21.90 -9.42 54.19
N ARG A 743 -23.04 -9.80 53.59
CA ARG A 743 -23.14 -10.27 52.21
C ARG A 743 -22.78 -9.15 51.22
N ARG A 744 -22.19 -9.53 50.09
CA ARG A 744 -22.03 -8.65 48.92
C ARG A 744 -22.76 -9.27 47.73
N THR A 745 -23.26 -8.42 46.83
CA THR A 745 -23.84 -8.86 45.57
C THR A 745 -23.10 -8.24 44.40
N ARG A 746 -23.03 -8.98 43.30
CA ARG A 746 -22.48 -8.54 42.01
C ARG A 746 -23.56 -8.12 41.02
N ILE A 747 -24.83 -8.38 41.33
CA ILE A 747 -25.99 -8.08 40.49
C ILE A 747 -26.80 -7.01 41.20
N ASP A 748 -26.98 -5.86 40.55
CA ASP A 748 -27.80 -4.73 41.01
C ASP A 748 -27.46 -4.24 42.44
N GLY A 749 -26.20 -4.35 42.85
CA GLY A 749 -25.74 -4.02 44.21
C GLY A 749 -25.63 -2.53 44.51
N ASP A 750 -25.65 -1.67 43.50
CA ASP A 750 -25.48 -0.23 43.63
C ASP A 750 -26.81 0.55 43.74
N SER A 751 -27.95 -0.14 43.69
CA SER A 751 -29.26 0.49 43.87
C SER A 751 -29.51 0.86 45.34
N TRP A 752 -29.94 2.11 45.57
CA TRP A 752 -30.32 2.63 46.90
C TRP A 752 -31.84 2.55 47.15
N ASP A 753 -32.61 2.06 46.17
CA ASP A 753 -34.07 2.05 46.23
C ASP A 753 -34.62 0.87 47.06
N LEU A 754 -33.79 -0.14 47.32
CA LEU A 754 -34.16 -1.35 48.05
C LEU A 754 -33.57 -1.36 49.47
N PRO A 755 -34.29 -1.93 50.46
CA PRO A 755 -33.81 -2.01 51.84
C PRO A 755 -32.65 -2.99 52.03
N GLU A 756 -32.47 -3.94 51.11
CA GLU A 756 -31.41 -4.94 51.09
C GLU A 756 -31.03 -5.22 49.64
N VAL A 757 -29.74 -5.42 49.37
CA VAL A 757 -29.27 -5.67 48.01
C VAL A 757 -29.80 -7.01 47.47
N PRO A 758 -30.07 -7.16 46.16
CA PRO A 758 -30.60 -8.41 45.61
C PRO A 758 -29.67 -9.60 45.84
N LEU A 759 -30.26 -10.77 46.13
CA LEU A 759 -29.53 -12.04 46.15
C LEU A 759 -29.26 -12.45 44.70
N GLY A 760 -28.01 -12.30 44.25
CA GLY A 760 -27.59 -12.63 42.88
C GLY A 760 -27.37 -14.12 42.61
N GLU A 761 -27.67 -15.00 43.57
CA GLU A 761 -27.43 -16.45 43.52
C GLU A 761 -28.71 -17.24 43.87
N GLU A 762 -28.77 -18.54 43.58
CA GLU A 762 -30.00 -19.33 43.77
C GLU A 762 -30.45 -19.45 45.24
N ALA A 763 -29.50 -19.37 46.18
CA ALA A 763 -29.73 -19.38 47.62
C ALA A 763 -28.60 -18.62 48.33
N GLU A 764 -28.90 -18.05 49.51
CA GLU A 764 -27.87 -17.46 50.37
C GLU A 764 -27.10 -18.59 51.09
N LEU A 765 -25.93 -18.92 50.56
CA LEU A 765 -25.06 -19.98 51.07
C LEU A 765 -23.63 -19.48 51.25
N TYR A 766 -23.00 -19.91 52.33
CA TYR A 766 -21.59 -19.64 52.62
C TYR A 766 -20.84 -20.92 52.95
N GLN A 767 -19.59 -21.00 52.50
CA GLN A 767 -18.64 -22.02 52.92
C GLN A 767 -17.73 -21.41 53.98
N VAL A 768 -17.70 -22.02 55.16
CA VAL A 768 -16.86 -21.63 56.30
C VAL A 768 -15.79 -22.68 56.50
N ARG A 769 -14.54 -22.24 56.65
CA ARG A 769 -13.39 -23.12 56.91
C ARG A 769 -12.63 -22.66 58.13
N VAL A 770 -12.11 -23.61 58.90
CA VAL A 770 -11.13 -23.35 59.96
C VAL A 770 -9.80 -23.92 59.51
N ARG A 771 -8.75 -23.11 59.50
CA ARG A 771 -7.43 -23.50 58.99
C ARG A 771 -6.30 -23.18 59.94
N ARG A 772 -5.32 -24.08 59.97
CA ARG A 772 -4.00 -23.87 60.57
C ARG A 772 -2.96 -23.86 59.46
N GLY A 773 -2.51 -22.68 59.04
CA GLY A 773 -1.67 -22.56 57.86
C GLY A 773 -2.34 -23.19 56.64
N THR A 774 -1.75 -24.23 56.06
CA THR A 774 -2.33 -24.97 54.93
C THR A 774 -3.23 -26.14 55.34
N GLU A 775 -3.31 -26.49 56.62
CA GLU A 775 -4.16 -27.59 57.11
C GLU A 775 -5.62 -27.12 57.25
N LEU A 776 -6.57 -27.92 56.75
CA LEU A 776 -8.01 -27.70 56.92
C LEU A 776 -8.49 -28.49 58.14
N LEU A 777 -8.90 -27.79 59.19
CA LEU A 777 -9.38 -28.40 60.43
C LEU A 777 -10.88 -28.72 60.34
N ARG A 778 -11.66 -27.78 59.78
CA ARG A 778 -13.11 -27.92 59.59
C ARG A 778 -13.57 -27.22 58.34
N GLU A 779 -14.63 -27.77 57.73
CA GLU A 779 -15.40 -27.11 56.69
C GLU A 779 -16.91 -27.30 56.98
N ALA A 780 -17.69 -26.23 56.82
CA ALA A 780 -19.13 -26.25 56.98
C ALA A 780 -19.82 -25.38 55.91
N THR A 781 -21.05 -25.72 55.55
CA THR A 781 -21.92 -24.90 54.71
C THR A 781 -23.05 -24.33 55.55
N VAL A 782 -23.28 -23.03 55.46
CA VAL A 782 -24.27 -22.30 56.28
C VAL A 782 -25.22 -21.46 55.42
N GLY A 783 -26.50 -21.43 55.81
CA GLY A 783 -27.60 -20.78 55.08
C GLY A 783 -27.95 -19.39 55.58
N GLY A 784 -26.95 -18.56 55.89
CA GLY A 784 -27.14 -17.19 56.37
C GLY A 784 -25.82 -16.54 56.80
N SER A 785 -25.87 -15.24 57.08
CA SER A 785 -24.70 -14.40 57.38
C SER A 785 -24.12 -14.57 58.81
N GLY A 786 -24.14 -15.80 59.34
CA GLY A 786 -23.56 -16.12 60.63
C GLY A 786 -23.31 -17.62 60.85
N TRP A 787 -22.32 -17.94 61.68
CA TRP A 787 -21.97 -19.30 62.07
C TRP A 787 -21.48 -19.34 63.51
N THR A 788 -21.86 -20.37 64.26
CA THR A 788 -21.36 -20.61 65.61
C THR A 788 -20.41 -21.80 65.58
N TYR A 789 -19.16 -21.57 65.99
CA TYR A 789 -18.18 -22.60 66.18
C TYR A 789 -18.23 -23.08 67.63
N GLY A 790 -18.90 -24.20 67.87
CA GLY A 790 -19.17 -24.69 69.23
C GLY A 790 -17.91 -25.13 69.98
N ALA A 791 -17.92 -25.03 71.31
CA ALA A 791 -16.79 -25.44 72.14
C ALA A 791 -16.37 -26.91 71.93
N ALA A 792 -17.35 -27.81 71.77
CA ALA A 792 -17.10 -29.24 71.52
C ALA A 792 -16.43 -29.48 70.15
N ASP A 793 -16.82 -28.70 69.14
CA ASP A 793 -16.23 -28.75 67.80
C ASP A 793 -14.80 -28.23 67.81
N GLN A 794 -14.54 -27.12 68.51
CA GLN A 794 -13.18 -26.58 68.70
C GLN A 794 -12.24 -27.58 69.37
N MET A 795 -12.74 -28.30 70.38
CA MET A 795 -11.98 -29.36 71.05
C MET A 795 -11.68 -30.54 70.13
N ALA A 796 -12.66 -30.97 69.33
CA ALA A 796 -12.49 -32.06 68.37
C ALA A 796 -11.46 -31.72 67.29
N ASP A 797 -11.48 -30.47 66.82
CA ASP A 797 -10.60 -29.97 65.76
C ASP A 797 -9.22 -29.55 66.30
N GLY A 798 -9.03 -29.54 67.62
CA GLY A 798 -7.79 -29.14 68.29
C GLY A 798 -7.39 -27.70 67.98
N THR A 799 -8.37 -26.79 67.93
CA THR A 799 -8.18 -25.38 67.52
C THR A 799 -7.31 -24.60 68.50
N LEU A 800 -6.49 -23.71 67.97
CA LEU A 800 -5.57 -22.85 68.72
C LEU A 800 -5.77 -21.37 68.38
N ALA A 801 -5.30 -20.52 69.28
CA ALA A 801 -5.16 -19.09 69.03
C ALA A 801 -4.31 -18.85 67.77
N GLY A 802 -4.79 -17.97 66.87
CA GLY A 802 -4.14 -17.66 65.60
C GLY A 802 -4.54 -18.56 64.43
N ASP A 803 -5.31 -19.64 64.65
CA ASP A 803 -5.97 -20.35 63.54
C ASP A 803 -6.96 -19.39 62.83
N LEU A 804 -7.15 -19.56 61.52
CA LEU A 804 -7.97 -18.67 60.70
C LEU A 804 -9.35 -19.28 60.47
N ILE A 805 -10.41 -18.48 60.69
CA ILE A 805 -11.74 -18.80 60.20
C ILE A 805 -11.97 -18.03 58.89
N GLU A 806 -12.20 -18.76 57.81
CA GLU A 806 -12.38 -18.24 56.46
C GLU A 806 -13.84 -18.40 56.02
N VAL A 807 -14.40 -17.38 55.37
CA VAL A 807 -15.77 -17.40 54.84
C VAL A 807 -15.78 -16.99 53.38
N ALA A 808 -16.46 -17.77 52.54
CA ALA A 808 -16.75 -17.42 51.14
C ALA A 808 -18.25 -17.59 50.84
N GLN A 809 -18.81 -16.68 50.05
CA GLN A 809 -20.15 -16.84 49.50
C GLN A 809 -20.13 -17.87 48.37
N VAL A 810 -21.18 -18.68 48.26
CA VAL A 810 -21.27 -19.81 47.31
C VAL A 810 -22.31 -19.54 46.24
N SER A 811 -21.93 -19.79 44.98
CA SER A 811 -22.86 -19.85 43.84
C SER A 811 -23.09 -21.31 43.46
N GLY A 812 -24.32 -21.68 43.11
CA GLY A 812 -24.62 -23.02 42.58
C GLY A 812 -23.94 -23.29 41.23
N ARG A 813 -23.59 -22.23 40.48
CA ARG A 813 -22.98 -22.33 39.14
C ARG A 813 -21.47 -22.20 39.14
N TYR A 814 -20.89 -21.48 40.11
CA TYR A 814 -19.44 -21.26 40.19
C TYR A 814 -18.77 -22.12 41.27
N GLY A 815 -19.43 -22.30 42.41
CA GLY A 815 -18.82 -22.76 43.66
C GLY A 815 -18.52 -21.58 44.61
N PRO A 816 -17.61 -21.75 45.56
CA PRO A 816 -17.21 -20.68 46.48
C PRO A 816 -16.48 -19.55 45.73
N GLY A 817 -16.81 -18.30 46.09
CA GLY A 817 -16.03 -17.13 45.74
C GLY A 817 -14.73 -17.02 46.55
N PRO A 818 -14.05 -15.86 46.52
CA PRO A 818 -12.83 -15.67 47.30
C PRO A 818 -13.15 -15.67 48.80
N PHE A 819 -12.25 -16.29 49.58
CA PHE A 819 -12.38 -16.37 51.03
C PHE A 819 -11.90 -15.08 51.72
N ARG A 820 -12.57 -14.73 52.81
CA ARG A 820 -12.13 -13.69 53.76
C ARG A 820 -11.89 -14.33 55.11
N ALA A 821 -10.76 -14.00 55.72
CA ALA A 821 -10.28 -14.64 56.93
C ALA A 821 -10.34 -13.70 58.13
N VAL A 822 -10.57 -14.26 59.31
CA VAL A 822 -10.35 -13.63 60.62
C VAL A 822 -9.57 -14.60 61.50
N ALA A 823 -8.57 -14.10 62.22
CA ALA A 823 -7.81 -14.92 63.16
C ALA A 823 -8.60 -15.12 64.45
N ILE A 824 -8.57 -16.35 64.98
CA ILE A 824 -9.13 -16.66 66.30
C ILE A 824 -8.26 -15.98 67.37
N PRO A 825 -8.86 -15.15 68.24
CA PRO A 825 -8.13 -14.44 69.29
C PRO A 825 -7.53 -15.42 70.29
N ALA A 826 -6.47 -14.95 70.95
CA ALA A 826 -5.80 -15.69 72.01
C ALA A 826 -6.65 -15.84 73.28
#